data_AF-A0A8T2NMG9-F1
#
_entry.id   AF-A0A8T2NMG9-F1
#
_cell.length_a   1.000
_cell.length_b   1.000
_cell.length_c   1.000
_cell.angle_alpha   90.00
_cell.angle_beta   90.00
_cell.angle_gamma   90.00
#
_symmetry.space_group_name_H-M   'P 1'
#
loop_
_entity.id
_entity.type
_entity.pdbx_description
1 polymer ?
#
loop_
_entity_poly.entity_id
_entity_poly.type
_entity_poly.pdbx_seq_one_letter_code
_entity_poly.pdbx_strand_id
1 'polypeptide(L)'
;MAEQAPGSALPPQHEGGGQRRVPTSEKDFAKLKQQMEMEFNQKRAKFKELYLSKEEELKRQGATLESVQAELSRVQAQLAEAQGEMENIKAVATVSESTKQEAIDQVKRQWQEEVASLQAIMKDTIREYEAQFHQRLEQERAQWTQYREAVEREMAELRRRLSEGQEEENLEIEMKKAQEDAEKLRSVVMPMEQEIAALKAKLTVAEDRVKELEASKVKELNHVLEAEKSCRTDLEMYVAVLNTQKSVLQEDAEKLRKELHEVCHLLELERQQHNQLKHTWQRANDQFLESQRLLMRDMQRIESVLSSEQLRQEEDEKQRMSQAKELKEEEATDQAEAAEDSLLGLSTDEAHTNHSIHSSMHSLDTDLTGGPEGSDLYKDGLRRVQSTDSLGSSGGPLQPRGLGYNNKAKSASNLDESDFGPLVGADCVGPESFDTASITSIPLATGHFLLTKDQEKAIKAMTPEQEETASLLSSISQAPDTAYLPPAGYRLVSESEWNLLQQEVKNAGRKLGRRCDMCSNYEKQLQVIQGQEAETRDQITSLMQKVQESETLLGSLQQTFSQAKRNTQEQMAVLMQSREQVADELSRLQRDNESLQGKHRLHLSLQQEEDFKMPSTVQALVLSYRDDVVAVRTAADHLEEKLKAEILFLKEQIQAEQCLKENLEDTLQLEIEGCKEEIASFSSLKTELERVKTEKEQAALESQAFDEKDKAQRLQTELDVSEQVQRDFVKLSQTLQVQLERIRQADSLDRIRAILNDTNLTDISQLPET
;
A
#
# COMPACT_ATOMS: atom_id res chain seq x y z
N MET A 1 9.29 -70.45 -37.30
CA MET A 1 8.55 -71.72 -37.36
C MET A 1 7.46 -71.49 -38.40
N ALA A 2 7.59 -71.98 -39.64
CA ALA A 2 7.48 -73.39 -40.09
C ALA A 2 6.04 -73.91 -39.87
N GLU A 3 5.32 -74.49 -40.83
CA GLU A 3 5.64 -75.11 -42.16
C GLU A 3 4.66 -74.55 -43.22
N GLN A 4 4.87 -74.46 -44.55
CA GLN A 4 5.29 -75.40 -45.60
C GLN A 4 4.36 -76.60 -45.92
N ALA A 5 3.68 -76.49 -47.08
CA ALA A 5 3.53 -77.48 -48.16
C ALA A 5 2.08 -77.84 -48.63
N PRO A 6 1.86 -78.14 -49.94
CA PRO A 6 0.52 -78.27 -50.54
C PRO A 6 0.17 -79.69 -51.04
N GLY A 7 -1.04 -79.89 -51.58
CA GLY A 7 -1.44 -81.14 -52.25
C GLY A 7 -2.60 -81.00 -53.25
N SER A 8 -2.41 -81.52 -54.47
CA SER A 8 -3.39 -81.49 -55.57
C SER A 8 -4.12 -82.83 -55.75
N ALA A 9 -5.38 -82.81 -56.23
CA ALA A 9 -6.01 -83.93 -56.92
C ALA A 9 -7.14 -83.47 -57.87
N LEU A 10 -7.33 -84.20 -58.98
CA LEU A 10 -8.32 -83.96 -60.06
C LEU A 10 -9.20 -85.25 -60.24
N PRO A 11 -10.21 -85.32 -61.14
CA PRO A 11 -11.56 -85.84 -60.85
C PRO A 11 -11.78 -87.30 -61.33
N PRO A 12 -13.03 -87.80 -61.30
CA PRO A 12 -13.69 -88.15 -62.59
C PRO A 12 -15.21 -87.84 -62.68
N GLN A 13 -15.86 -88.32 -63.74
CA GLN A 13 -17.11 -87.83 -64.37
C GLN A 13 -18.37 -88.70 -64.13
N HIS A 14 -19.58 -88.12 -64.32
CA HIS A 14 -20.85 -88.66 -64.93
C HIS A 14 -21.40 -90.08 -64.53
N GLU A 15 -22.71 -90.40 -64.52
CA GLU A 15 -23.94 -89.87 -65.13
C GLU A 15 -25.20 -90.07 -64.24
N GLY A 16 -26.31 -89.36 -64.55
CA GLY A 16 -27.70 -89.86 -64.47
C GLY A 16 -28.35 -90.07 -63.08
N GLY A 17 -29.60 -89.70 -62.81
CA GLY A 17 -30.63 -89.07 -63.64
C GLY A 17 -32.00 -89.25 -62.97
N GLY A 18 -32.60 -88.19 -62.44
CA GLY A 18 -33.83 -88.29 -61.64
C GLY A 18 -34.61 -86.98 -61.56
N GLN A 19 -35.45 -86.69 -62.54
CA GLN A 19 -36.24 -85.46 -62.58
C GLN A 19 -37.34 -85.43 -61.52
N ARG A 20 -37.32 -84.41 -60.64
CA ARG A 20 -38.52 -84.01 -59.88
C ARG A 20 -38.72 -82.49 -59.73
N ARG A 21 -38.72 -81.81 -60.87
CA ARG A 21 -39.65 -80.70 -61.20
C ARG A 21 -39.85 -79.58 -60.13
N VAL A 22 -38.81 -78.81 -59.81
CA VAL A 22 -38.96 -77.41 -59.30
C VAL A 22 -37.83 -76.48 -59.82
N PRO A 23 -37.79 -76.10 -61.11
CA PRO A 23 -36.63 -75.39 -61.68
C PRO A 23 -36.63 -73.86 -61.50
N THR A 24 -37.67 -73.28 -60.89
CA THR A 24 -37.78 -71.82 -60.63
C THR A 24 -37.47 -71.50 -59.16
N SER A 25 -38.23 -72.08 -58.22
CA SER A 25 -38.15 -71.73 -56.79
C SER A 25 -36.76 -71.86 -56.17
N GLU A 26 -35.93 -72.82 -56.56
CA GLU A 26 -34.56 -72.97 -56.02
C GLU A 26 -33.62 -71.88 -56.57
N LYS A 27 -33.76 -71.48 -57.83
CA LYS A 27 -32.99 -70.38 -58.42
C LYS A 27 -33.40 -69.04 -57.85
N ASP A 28 -34.69 -68.84 -57.62
CA ASP A 28 -35.22 -67.61 -57.07
C ASP A 28 -34.86 -67.48 -55.58
N PHE A 29 -34.87 -68.58 -54.82
CA PHE A 29 -34.36 -68.63 -53.44
C PHE A 29 -32.84 -68.41 -53.36
N ALA A 30 -32.05 -68.99 -54.28
CA ALA A 30 -30.61 -68.76 -54.33
C ALA A 30 -30.26 -67.29 -54.64
N LYS A 31 -30.99 -66.65 -55.56
CA LYS A 31 -30.86 -65.21 -55.83
C LYS A 31 -31.21 -64.36 -54.62
N LEU A 32 -32.34 -64.64 -53.97
CA LEU A 32 -32.78 -63.90 -52.77
C LEU A 32 -31.76 -64.04 -51.63
N LYS A 33 -31.20 -65.25 -51.42
CA LYS A 33 -30.12 -65.47 -50.46
C LYS A 33 -28.87 -64.67 -50.82
N GLN A 34 -28.47 -64.65 -52.09
CA GLN A 34 -27.32 -63.88 -52.55
C GLN A 34 -27.53 -62.36 -52.39
N GLN A 35 -28.75 -61.88 -52.62
CA GLN A 35 -29.13 -60.47 -52.41
C GLN A 35 -29.08 -60.09 -50.93
N MET A 36 -29.63 -60.91 -50.04
CA MET A 36 -29.51 -60.74 -48.58
C MET A 36 -28.04 -60.80 -48.09
N GLU A 37 -27.20 -61.64 -48.70
CA GLU A 37 -25.75 -61.69 -48.42
C GLU A 37 -25.02 -60.43 -48.92
N MET A 38 -25.41 -59.84 -50.06
CA MET A 38 -24.88 -58.55 -50.51
C MET A 38 -25.31 -57.42 -49.56
N GLU A 39 -26.60 -57.29 -49.27
CA GLU A 39 -27.13 -56.29 -48.34
C GLU A 39 -26.50 -56.37 -46.95
N PHE A 40 -26.26 -57.59 -46.44
CA PHE A 40 -25.59 -57.76 -45.15
C PHE A 40 -24.12 -57.33 -45.19
N ASN A 41 -23.40 -57.65 -46.28
CA ASN A 41 -22.01 -57.23 -46.43
C ASN A 41 -21.86 -55.72 -46.61
N GLN A 42 -22.77 -55.10 -47.37
CA GLN A 42 -22.91 -53.65 -47.54
C GLN A 42 -23.23 -52.96 -46.20
N LYS A 43 -24.25 -53.43 -45.47
CA LYS A 43 -24.55 -52.92 -44.11
C LYS A 43 -23.33 -53.07 -43.18
N ARG A 44 -22.58 -54.17 -43.26
CA ARG A 44 -21.35 -54.38 -42.48
C ARG A 44 -20.21 -53.43 -42.90
N ALA A 45 -20.09 -53.09 -44.18
CA ALA A 45 -19.11 -52.14 -44.68
C ALA A 45 -19.44 -50.72 -44.19
N LYS A 46 -20.69 -50.24 -44.41
CA LYS A 46 -21.21 -48.98 -43.87
C LYS A 46 -21.00 -48.86 -42.35
N PHE A 47 -21.27 -49.90 -41.57
CA PHE A 47 -21.01 -49.91 -40.12
C PHE A 47 -19.51 -49.83 -39.77
N LYS A 48 -18.64 -50.50 -40.54
CA LYS A 48 -17.18 -50.45 -40.33
C LYS A 48 -16.63 -49.06 -40.65
N GLU A 49 -17.11 -48.43 -41.71
CA GLU A 49 -16.75 -47.08 -42.10
C GLU A 49 -17.20 -46.05 -41.06
N LEU A 50 -18.45 -46.14 -40.58
CA LEU A 50 -18.96 -45.28 -39.50
C LEU A 50 -18.14 -45.44 -38.21
N TYR A 51 -17.74 -46.68 -37.87
CA TYR A 51 -16.88 -46.94 -36.71
C TYR A 51 -15.49 -46.31 -36.87
N LEU A 52 -14.86 -46.47 -38.03
CA LEU A 52 -13.55 -45.86 -38.32
C LEU A 52 -13.62 -44.33 -38.32
N SER A 53 -14.66 -43.74 -38.91
CA SER A 53 -14.95 -42.31 -38.86
C SER A 53 -15.08 -41.81 -37.42
N LYS A 54 -15.81 -42.54 -36.55
CA LYS A 54 -15.90 -42.21 -35.12
C LYS A 54 -14.61 -42.44 -34.35
N GLU A 55 -13.79 -43.40 -34.73
CA GLU A 55 -12.45 -43.60 -34.16
C GLU A 55 -11.49 -42.45 -34.52
N GLU A 56 -11.58 -41.93 -35.75
CA GLU A 56 -10.84 -40.73 -36.17
C GLU A 56 -11.36 -39.44 -35.52
N GLU A 57 -12.67 -39.29 -35.38
CA GLU A 57 -13.30 -38.19 -34.63
C GLU A 57 -12.78 -38.17 -33.18
N LEU A 58 -12.78 -39.32 -32.50
CA LEU A 58 -12.22 -39.50 -31.16
C LEU A 58 -10.73 -39.15 -31.10
N LYS A 59 -9.93 -39.50 -32.13
CA LYS A 59 -8.50 -39.12 -32.20
C LYS A 59 -8.32 -37.61 -32.40
N ARG A 60 -9.15 -36.94 -33.21
CA ARG A 60 -9.14 -35.46 -33.35
C ARG A 60 -9.52 -34.78 -32.03
N GLN A 61 -10.54 -35.29 -31.34
CA GLN A 61 -10.97 -34.78 -30.02
C GLN A 61 -9.89 -35.02 -28.94
N GLY A 62 -9.21 -36.15 -28.96
CA GLY A 62 -8.05 -36.41 -28.09
C GLY A 62 -6.92 -35.42 -28.34
N ALA A 63 -6.52 -35.21 -29.60
CA ALA A 63 -5.44 -34.29 -29.96
C ALA A 63 -5.76 -32.82 -29.63
N THR A 64 -7.00 -32.38 -29.81
CA THR A 64 -7.43 -31.01 -29.41
C THR A 64 -7.44 -30.85 -27.89
N LEU A 65 -7.88 -31.87 -27.14
CA LEU A 65 -7.85 -31.83 -25.68
C LEU A 65 -6.42 -31.85 -25.13
N GLU A 66 -5.49 -32.58 -25.76
CA GLU A 66 -4.06 -32.51 -25.44
C GLU A 66 -3.45 -31.12 -25.75
N SER A 67 -3.83 -30.48 -26.86
CA SER A 67 -3.40 -29.10 -27.19
C SER A 67 -3.86 -28.09 -26.13
N VAL A 68 -5.16 -28.11 -25.79
CA VAL A 68 -5.74 -27.22 -24.78
C VAL A 68 -5.13 -27.50 -23.38
N GLN A 69 -4.82 -28.75 -23.05
CA GLN A 69 -4.13 -29.10 -21.81
C GLN A 69 -2.70 -28.55 -21.78
N ALA A 70 -1.98 -28.55 -22.91
CA ALA A 70 -0.65 -27.98 -23.03
C ALA A 70 -0.68 -26.44 -22.94
N GLU A 71 -1.64 -25.78 -23.60
CA GLU A 71 -1.86 -24.33 -23.49
C GLU A 71 -2.24 -23.90 -22.08
N LEU A 72 -3.15 -24.61 -21.41
CA LEU A 72 -3.50 -24.37 -20.02
C LEU A 72 -2.26 -24.46 -19.11
N SER A 73 -1.40 -25.47 -19.34
CA SER A 73 -0.15 -25.63 -18.61
C SER A 73 0.84 -24.49 -18.89
N ARG A 74 0.89 -24.00 -20.13
CA ARG A 74 1.72 -22.83 -20.53
C ARG A 74 1.24 -21.55 -19.84
N VAL A 75 -0.07 -21.29 -19.85
CA VAL A 75 -0.67 -20.11 -19.21
C VAL A 75 -0.53 -20.16 -17.69
N GLN A 76 -0.65 -21.35 -17.07
CA GLN A 76 -0.36 -21.53 -15.64
C GLN A 76 1.11 -21.25 -15.30
N ALA A 77 2.06 -21.64 -16.14
CA ALA A 77 3.47 -21.33 -15.96
C ALA A 77 3.73 -19.81 -16.08
N GLN A 78 3.17 -19.15 -17.09
CA GLN A 78 3.27 -17.70 -17.27
C GLN A 78 2.64 -16.91 -16.11
N LEU A 79 1.52 -17.40 -15.55
CA LEU A 79 0.90 -16.80 -14.38
C LEU A 79 1.80 -16.92 -13.13
N ALA A 80 2.44 -18.07 -12.92
CA ALA A 80 3.38 -18.27 -11.82
C ALA A 80 4.65 -17.40 -11.96
N GLU A 81 5.16 -17.24 -13.19
CA GLU A 81 6.28 -16.35 -13.50
C GLU A 81 5.92 -14.87 -13.20
N ALA A 82 4.79 -14.39 -13.71
CA ALA A 82 4.30 -13.03 -13.44
C ALA A 82 3.99 -12.78 -11.95
N GLN A 83 3.55 -13.80 -11.21
CA GLN A 83 3.41 -13.72 -9.75
C GLN A 83 4.76 -13.53 -9.06
N GLY A 84 5.79 -14.29 -9.45
CA GLY A 84 7.16 -14.13 -8.94
C GLY A 84 7.77 -12.77 -9.29
N GLU A 85 7.56 -12.26 -10.50
CA GLU A 85 7.97 -10.91 -10.88
C GLU A 85 7.28 -9.83 -10.03
N MET A 86 5.98 -9.95 -9.78
CA MET A 86 5.24 -9.04 -8.90
C MET A 86 5.79 -9.09 -7.46
N GLU A 87 6.14 -10.26 -6.92
CA GLU A 87 6.75 -10.37 -5.59
C GLU A 87 8.14 -9.73 -5.53
N ASN A 88 8.96 -9.93 -6.56
CA ASN A 88 10.27 -9.26 -6.70
C ASN A 88 10.11 -7.73 -6.75
N ILE A 89 9.17 -7.21 -7.54
CA ILE A 89 8.89 -5.77 -7.63
C ILE A 89 8.43 -5.22 -6.27
N LYS A 90 7.56 -5.93 -5.54
CA LYS A 90 7.14 -5.54 -4.18
C LYS A 90 8.31 -5.51 -3.20
N ALA A 91 9.22 -6.49 -3.26
CA ALA A 91 10.42 -6.52 -2.42
C ALA A 91 11.35 -5.33 -2.73
N VAL A 92 11.63 -5.07 -4.02
CA VAL A 92 12.45 -3.93 -4.45
C VAL A 92 11.82 -2.59 -4.06
N ALA A 93 10.50 -2.44 -4.23
CA ALA A 93 9.79 -1.23 -3.81
C ALA A 93 9.87 -1.01 -2.29
N THR A 94 9.73 -2.08 -1.49
CA THR A 94 9.85 -2.02 -0.02
C THR A 94 11.25 -1.61 0.42
N VAL A 95 12.29 -2.16 -0.20
CA VAL A 95 13.70 -1.79 0.07
C VAL A 95 14.01 -0.36 -0.39
N SER A 96 13.45 0.07 -1.53
CA SER A 96 13.59 1.45 -2.00
C SER A 96 12.91 2.45 -1.05
N GLU A 97 11.76 2.09 -0.48
CA GLU A 97 11.06 2.95 0.47
C GLU A 97 11.78 3.01 1.83
N SER A 98 12.28 1.88 2.34
CA SER A 98 13.05 1.87 3.59
C SER A 98 14.35 2.66 3.47
N THR A 99 15.07 2.54 2.34
CA THR A 99 16.32 3.30 2.12
C THR A 99 16.10 4.80 1.95
N LYS A 100 14.99 5.23 1.31
CA LYS A 100 14.58 6.65 1.33
C LYS A 100 14.27 7.14 2.75
N GLN A 101 13.52 6.35 3.52
CA GLN A 101 13.15 6.70 4.89
C GLN A 101 14.38 6.83 5.78
N GLU A 102 15.33 5.89 5.69
CA GLU A 102 16.63 5.95 6.39
C GLU A 102 17.44 7.19 6.02
N ALA A 103 17.50 7.56 4.74
CA ALA A 103 18.18 8.77 4.27
C ALA A 103 17.52 10.06 4.80
N ILE A 104 16.18 10.12 4.78
CA ILE A 104 15.41 11.22 5.37
C ILE A 104 15.71 11.34 6.88
N ASP A 105 15.69 10.23 7.61
CA ASP A 105 15.93 10.23 9.05
C ASP A 105 17.41 10.46 9.42
N GLN A 106 18.34 10.19 8.51
CA GLN A 106 19.73 10.64 8.63
C GLN A 106 19.86 12.15 8.50
N VAL A 107 19.24 12.77 7.49
CA VAL A 107 19.25 14.23 7.31
C VAL A 107 18.56 14.94 8.49
N LYS A 108 17.45 14.40 8.99
CA LYS A 108 16.79 14.91 10.20
C LYS A 108 17.70 14.85 11.43
N ARG A 109 18.41 13.73 11.65
CA ARG A 109 19.37 13.60 12.75
C ARG A 109 20.52 14.59 12.64
N GLN A 110 21.12 14.72 11.46
CA GLN A 110 22.18 15.72 11.22
C GLN A 110 21.69 17.14 11.51
N TRP A 111 20.50 17.52 11.03
CA TRP A 111 19.93 18.84 11.34
C TRP A 111 19.67 19.04 12.84
N GLN A 112 19.16 18.02 13.54
CA GLN A 112 18.97 18.07 15.00
C GLN A 112 20.31 18.19 15.77
N GLU A 113 21.34 17.49 15.33
CA GLU A 113 22.69 17.52 15.88
C GLU A 113 23.34 18.90 15.67
N GLU A 114 23.24 19.47 14.46
CA GLU A 114 23.72 20.83 14.16
C GLU A 114 22.98 21.90 14.97
N VAL A 115 21.65 21.81 15.09
CA VAL A 115 20.86 22.73 15.92
C VAL A 115 21.26 22.60 17.41
N ALA A 116 21.46 21.39 17.92
CA ALA A 116 21.91 21.17 19.30
C ALA A 116 23.34 21.70 19.52
N SER A 117 24.24 21.52 18.55
CA SER A 117 25.62 22.04 18.55
C SER A 117 25.63 23.57 18.60
N LEU A 118 24.91 24.24 17.69
CA LEU A 118 24.79 25.70 17.67
C LEU A 118 24.15 26.25 18.95
N GLN A 119 23.13 25.58 19.49
CA GLN A 119 22.54 25.94 20.78
C GLN A 119 23.53 25.78 21.94
N ALA A 120 24.37 24.75 21.94
CA ALA A 120 25.41 24.56 22.95
C ALA A 120 26.47 25.67 22.88
N ILE A 121 27.01 25.93 21.68
CA ILE A 121 28.00 27.00 21.44
C ILE A 121 27.44 28.35 21.87
N MET A 122 26.22 28.70 21.47
CA MET A 122 25.59 29.97 21.86
C MET A 122 25.34 30.06 23.38
N LYS A 123 25.02 28.95 24.04
CA LYS A 123 24.85 28.91 25.50
C LYS A 123 26.19 29.06 26.24
N ASP A 124 27.27 28.53 25.69
CA ASP A 124 28.62 28.66 26.25
C ASP A 124 29.20 30.05 26.04
N THR A 125 29.01 30.69 24.88
CA THR A 125 29.41 32.09 24.69
C THR A 125 28.64 33.03 25.63
N ILE A 126 27.34 32.82 25.85
CA ILE A 126 26.56 33.59 26.83
C ILE A 126 27.15 33.43 28.25
N ARG A 127 27.42 32.19 28.69
CA ARG A 127 28.05 31.93 30.00
C ARG A 127 29.42 32.57 30.14
N GLU A 128 30.21 32.59 29.07
CA GLU A 128 31.54 33.19 29.08
C GLU A 128 31.47 34.73 29.13
N TYR A 129 30.52 35.36 28.45
CA TYR A 129 30.21 36.78 28.63
C TYR A 129 29.70 37.10 30.04
N GLU A 130 28.80 36.28 30.60
CA GLU A 130 28.32 36.42 31.97
C GLU A 130 29.48 36.33 32.98
N ALA A 131 30.38 35.36 32.81
CA ALA A 131 31.56 35.19 33.66
C ALA A 131 32.54 36.38 33.55
N GLN A 132 32.84 36.84 32.33
CA GLN A 132 33.67 38.03 32.10
C GLN A 132 33.05 39.30 32.73
N PHE A 133 31.72 39.45 32.64
CA PHE A 133 31.02 40.59 33.23
C PHE A 133 31.05 40.55 34.77
N HIS A 134 30.82 39.38 35.38
CA HIS A 134 30.97 39.19 36.82
C HIS A 134 32.40 39.48 37.29
N GLN A 135 33.41 39.00 36.55
CA GLN A 135 34.82 39.25 36.85
C GLN A 135 35.16 40.75 36.83
N ARG A 136 34.66 41.52 35.85
CA ARG A 136 34.86 42.98 35.82
C ARG A 136 34.20 43.68 37.01
N LEU A 137 32.96 43.31 37.36
CA LEU A 137 32.28 43.86 38.53
C LEU A 137 33.00 43.52 39.85
N GLU A 138 33.61 42.34 39.97
CA GLU A 138 34.45 41.99 41.12
C GLU A 138 35.74 42.80 41.16
N GLN A 139 36.39 43.02 40.02
CA GLN A 139 37.58 43.88 39.92
C GLN A 139 37.26 45.33 40.32
N GLU A 140 36.17 45.91 39.84
CA GLU A 140 35.73 47.26 40.25
C GLU A 140 35.41 47.31 41.75
N ARG A 141 34.68 46.33 42.29
CA ARG A 141 34.41 46.23 43.74
C ARG A 141 35.69 46.14 44.57
N ALA A 142 36.69 45.39 44.11
CA ALA A 142 37.99 45.31 44.78
C ALA A 142 38.74 46.64 44.73
N GLN A 143 38.76 47.33 43.58
CA GLN A 143 39.38 48.66 43.43
C GLN A 143 38.72 49.70 44.34
N TRP A 144 37.38 49.75 44.38
CA TRP A 144 36.64 50.65 45.28
C TRP A 144 36.88 50.35 46.76
N THR A 145 37.09 49.09 47.12
CA THR A 145 37.43 48.67 48.49
C THR A 145 38.85 49.13 48.85
N GLN A 146 39.83 48.91 47.98
CA GLN A 146 41.21 49.37 48.17
C GLN A 146 41.31 50.90 48.28
N TYR A 147 40.55 51.64 47.48
CA TYR A 147 40.48 53.10 47.55
C TYR A 147 39.90 53.57 48.89
N ARG A 148 38.80 52.95 49.36
CA ARG A 148 38.20 53.24 50.67
C ARG A 148 39.21 53.01 51.80
N GLU A 149 39.87 51.86 51.82
CA GLU A 149 40.90 51.52 52.82
C GLU A 149 42.09 52.49 52.78
N ALA A 150 42.45 53.02 51.62
CA ALA A 150 43.50 54.02 51.48
C ALA A 150 43.10 55.36 52.13
N VAL A 151 41.91 55.87 51.82
CA VAL A 151 41.38 57.10 52.41
C VAL A 151 41.14 56.95 53.92
N GLU A 152 40.71 55.78 54.39
CA GLU A 152 40.58 55.48 55.83
C GLU A 152 41.95 55.48 56.54
N ARG A 153 42.99 54.92 55.92
CA ARG A 153 44.38 54.99 56.42
C ARG A 153 44.90 56.43 56.47
N GLU A 154 44.67 57.22 55.42
CA GLU A 154 45.06 58.64 55.41
C GLU A 154 44.32 59.46 56.48
N MET A 155 43.03 59.23 56.68
CA MET A 155 42.27 59.85 57.78
C MET A 155 42.80 59.45 59.16
N ALA A 156 43.24 58.19 59.35
CA ALA A 156 43.86 57.75 60.60
C ALA A 156 45.24 58.41 60.83
N GLU A 157 46.06 58.49 59.78
CA GLU A 157 47.36 59.16 59.78
C GLU A 157 47.22 60.67 60.11
N LEU A 158 46.25 61.36 59.50
CA LEU A 158 45.96 62.76 59.78
C LEU A 158 45.44 62.99 61.21
N ARG A 159 44.58 62.10 61.73
CA ARG A 159 44.11 62.15 63.13
C ARG A 159 45.27 61.95 64.12
N ARG A 160 46.22 61.05 63.82
CA ARG A 160 47.43 60.85 64.63
C ARG A 160 48.29 62.11 64.65
N ARG A 161 48.57 62.71 63.48
CA ARG A 161 49.36 63.94 63.37
C ARG A 161 48.71 65.14 64.08
N LEU A 162 47.38 65.24 64.06
CA LEU A 162 46.64 66.25 64.81
C LEU A 162 46.77 66.10 66.33
N SER A 163 47.20 64.92 66.82
CA SER A 163 47.37 64.60 68.24
C SER A 163 48.82 64.76 68.74
N GLU A 164 49.78 65.07 67.87
CA GLU A 164 51.24 65.05 68.18
C GLU A 164 51.91 66.44 68.13
N GLY A 165 51.16 67.53 67.89
CA GLY A 165 51.74 68.85 67.64
C GLY A 165 51.73 69.81 68.84
N GLN A 166 52.84 69.90 69.58
CA GLN A 166 53.13 71.03 70.49
C GLN A 166 54.63 71.36 70.57
N GLU A 167 54.96 72.64 70.33
CA GLU A 167 56.16 73.43 70.76
C GLU A 167 57.56 72.92 70.30
N GLU A 168 58.49 73.70 69.74
CA GLU A 168 59.08 74.97 70.20
C GLU A 168 59.72 75.81 69.04
N GLU A 169 59.97 77.11 69.30
CA GLU A 169 60.69 78.05 68.43
C GLU A 169 62.09 78.40 69.00
N ASN A 170 63.07 78.76 68.14
CA ASN A 170 64.07 79.83 68.42
C ASN A 170 65.02 80.09 67.23
N LEU A 171 65.38 81.35 66.94
CA LEU A 171 66.01 81.72 65.65
C LEU A 171 67.43 81.20 65.33
N GLU A 172 68.15 80.58 66.27
CA GLU A 172 69.35 79.79 65.90
C GLU A 172 68.94 78.49 65.19
N ILE A 173 67.78 77.94 65.56
CA ILE A 173 67.06 76.96 64.75
C ILE A 173 66.77 77.57 63.39
N GLU A 174 66.36 78.83 63.19
CA GLU A 174 66.03 79.33 61.82
C GLU A 174 67.16 79.24 60.78
N MET A 175 68.43 79.47 61.13
CA MET A 175 69.54 79.20 60.19
C MET A 175 69.83 77.70 60.06
N LYS A 176 69.79 76.96 61.17
CA LYS A 176 69.87 75.49 61.14
C LYS A 176 68.70 74.85 60.41
N LYS A 177 67.55 75.51 60.32
CA LYS A 177 66.26 75.13 59.73
C LYS A 177 66.18 75.62 58.30
N ALA A 178 66.85 76.69 57.90
CA ALA A 178 67.14 76.90 56.48
C ALA A 178 68.00 75.74 55.92
N GLN A 179 68.96 75.24 56.71
CA GLN A 179 69.82 74.12 56.31
C GLN A 179 69.15 72.75 56.49
N GLU A 180 68.46 72.50 57.61
CA GLU A 180 67.69 71.29 57.95
C GLU A 180 66.37 71.25 57.18
N ASP A 181 65.78 72.36 56.74
CA ASP A 181 64.64 72.34 55.80
C ASP A 181 65.16 72.17 54.38
N ALA A 182 66.34 72.67 53.99
CA ALA A 182 66.98 72.28 52.72
C ALA A 182 67.47 70.80 52.72
N GLU A 183 67.72 70.22 53.90
CA GLU A 183 68.09 68.81 54.07
C GLU A 183 66.86 67.91 54.25
N LYS A 184 65.78 68.38 54.92
CA LYS A 184 64.46 67.73 54.95
C LYS A 184 63.81 67.78 53.58
N LEU A 185 63.85 68.92 52.89
CA LEU A 185 63.43 69.03 51.49
C LEU A 185 64.26 68.07 50.65
N ARG A 186 65.59 67.95 50.80
CA ARG A 186 66.34 66.88 50.11
C ARG A 186 65.91 65.47 50.55
N SER A 187 65.58 65.24 51.82
CA SER A 187 65.10 63.94 52.33
C SER A 187 63.69 63.57 51.87
N VAL A 188 62.92 64.53 51.34
CA VAL A 188 61.59 64.32 50.76
C VAL A 188 61.68 64.32 49.23
N VAL A 189 62.34 65.33 48.65
CA VAL A 189 62.56 65.51 47.21
C VAL A 189 63.42 64.40 46.63
N MET A 190 64.51 63.93 47.28
CA MET A 190 65.29 62.83 46.70
C MET A 190 64.50 61.50 46.64
N PRO A 191 63.78 61.07 47.68
CA PRO A 191 62.85 59.95 47.55
C PRO A 191 61.74 60.19 46.53
N MET A 192 61.16 61.39 46.46
CA MET A 192 60.16 61.72 45.43
C MET A 192 60.76 61.71 44.01
N GLU A 193 62.00 62.15 43.80
CA GLU A 193 62.71 62.10 42.52
C GLU A 193 63.05 60.65 42.13
N GLN A 194 63.49 59.84 43.11
CA GLN A 194 63.72 58.41 42.93
C GLN A 194 62.41 57.65 42.65
N GLU A 195 61.31 58.02 43.31
CA GLU A 195 59.98 57.46 43.09
C GLU A 195 59.40 57.91 41.75
N ILE A 196 59.55 59.18 41.36
CA ILE A 196 59.20 59.66 40.01
C ILE A 196 60.02 58.95 38.93
N ALA A 197 61.31 58.70 39.16
CA ALA A 197 62.14 57.91 38.25
C ALA A 197 61.69 56.45 38.18
N ALA A 198 61.35 55.82 39.31
CA ALA A 198 60.84 54.46 39.37
C ALA A 198 59.43 54.33 38.75
N LEU A 199 58.56 55.33 38.93
CA LEU A 199 57.24 55.40 38.31
C LEU A 199 57.36 55.61 36.80
N LYS A 200 58.27 56.47 36.33
CA LYS A 200 58.56 56.61 34.90
C LYS A 200 59.09 55.31 34.29
N ALA A 201 59.99 54.61 34.97
CA ALA A 201 60.49 53.31 34.52
C ALA A 201 59.40 52.22 34.49
N LYS A 202 58.52 52.20 35.50
CA LYS A 202 57.34 51.31 35.51
C LYS A 202 56.35 51.66 34.40
N LEU A 203 56.14 52.94 34.12
CA LEU A 203 55.28 53.40 33.03
C LEU A 203 55.83 52.97 31.68
N THR A 204 57.13 53.17 31.39
CA THR A 204 57.73 52.70 30.13
C THR A 204 57.65 51.18 29.97
N VAL A 205 57.85 50.41 31.05
CA VAL A 205 57.69 48.94 31.02
C VAL A 205 56.23 48.54 30.78
N ALA A 206 55.26 49.27 31.34
CA ALA A 206 53.84 49.04 31.09
C ALA A 206 53.43 49.40 29.65
N GLU A 207 53.93 50.52 29.11
CA GLU A 207 53.72 50.92 27.72
C GLU A 207 54.28 49.90 26.73
N ASP A 208 55.49 49.38 26.98
CA ASP A 208 56.08 48.36 26.12
C ASP A 208 55.35 47.00 26.24
N ARG A 209 54.87 46.65 27.44
CA ARG A 209 54.00 45.49 27.67
C ARG A 209 52.67 45.60 26.91
N VAL A 210 52.07 46.79 26.87
CA VAL A 210 50.84 47.06 26.10
C VAL A 210 51.11 46.91 24.60
N LYS A 211 52.17 47.52 24.06
CA LYS A 211 52.55 47.36 22.63
C LYS A 211 52.82 45.90 22.24
N GLU A 212 53.44 45.12 23.13
CA GLU A 212 53.68 43.69 22.92
C GLU A 212 52.37 42.89 22.86
N LEU A 213 51.43 43.16 23.78
CA LEU A 213 50.11 42.53 23.80
C LEU A 213 49.25 42.95 22.59
N GLU A 214 49.28 44.23 22.18
CA GLU A 214 48.62 44.72 20.97
C GLU A 214 49.19 44.03 19.72
N ALA A 215 50.52 43.96 19.58
CA ALA A 215 51.17 43.28 18.46
C ALA A 215 50.89 41.76 18.43
N SER A 216 50.76 41.13 19.59
CA SER A 216 50.35 39.72 19.70
C SER A 216 48.88 39.53 19.26
N LYS A 217 47.98 40.37 19.76
CA LYS A 217 46.55 40.32 19.44
C LYS A 217 46.26 40.61 17.97
N VAL A 218 47.00 41.54 17.34
CA VAL A 218 46.91 41.80 15.90
C VAL A 218 47.34 40.58 15.08
N LYS A 219 48.36 39.83 15.50
CA LYS A 219 48.78 38.58 14.82
C LYS A 219 47.73 37.47 14.97
N GLU A 220 47.17 37.32 16.17
CA GLU A 220 46.11 36.35 16.46
C GLU A 220 44.85 36.62 15.61
N LEU A 221 44.35 37.86 15.61
CA LEU A 221 43.21 38.27 14.78
C LEU A 221 43.46 38.09 13.27
N ASN A 222 44.70 38.33 12.81
CA ASN A 222 45.07 38.10 11.41
C ASN A 222 45.07 36.59 11.07
N HIS A 223 45.55 35.73 11.96
CA HIS A 223 45.48 34.28 11.75
C HIS A 223 44.03 33.76 11.68
N VAL A 224 43.15 34.24 12.57
CA VAL A 224 41.71 33.92 12.53
C VAL A 224 41.08 34.43 11.22
N LEU A 225 41.41 35.65 10.80
CA LEU A 225 40.91 36.21 9.54
C LEU A 225 41.32 35.40 8.30
N GLU A 226 42.56 34.88 8.25
CA GLU A 226 42.99 34.02 7.13
C GLU A 226 42.32 32.62 7.19
N ALA A 227 42.05 32.08 8.37
CA ALA A 227 41.27 30.84 8.51
C ALA A 227 39.82 31.03 8.02
N GLU A 228 39.14 32.10 8.45
CA GLU A 228 37.79 32.48 8.01
C GLU A 228 37.73 32.69 6.49
N LYS A 229 38.74 33.33 5.88
CA LYS A 229 38.84 33.46 4.42
C LYS A 229 38.92 32.10 3.72
N SER A 230 39.69 31.15 4.25
CA SER A 230 39.78 29.79 3.70
C SER A 230 38.44 29.06 3.78
N CYS A 231 37.81 29.06 4.96
CA CYS A 231 36.50 28.44 5.16
C CYS A 231 35.43 29.07 4.26
N ARG A 232 35.48 30.39 4.05
CA ARG A 232 34.63 31.08 3.08
C ARG A 232 34.86 30.60 1.66
N THR A 233 36.11 30.45 1.20
CA THR A 233 36.38 29.94 -0.17
C THR A 233 35.92 28.50 -0.35
N ASP A 234 36.01 27.67 0.69
CA ASP A 234 35.48 26.30 0.65
C ASP A 234 33.94 26.30 0.57
N LEU A 235 33.27 27.16 1.34
CA LEU A 235 31.81 27.34 1.25
C LEU A 235 31.36 27.88 -0.11
N GLU A 236 32.08 28.85 -0.70
CA GLU A 236 31.81 29.36 -2.05
C GLU A 236 31.95 28.25 -3.10
N MET A 237 32.92 27.34 -2.94
CA MET A 237 33.07 26.14 -3.79
C MET A 237 31.93 25.13 -3.58
N TYR A 238 31.53 24.84 -2.34
CA TYR A 238 30.38 23.96 -2.06
C TYR A 238 29.08 24.52 -2.67
N VAL A 239 28.83 25.82 -2.54
CA VAL A 239 27.68 26.49 -3.16
C VAL A 239 27.74 26.42 -4.69
N ALA A 240 28.92 26.54 -5.31
CA ALA A 240 29.07 26.37 -6.76
C ALA A 240 28.76 24.93 -7.23
N VAL A 241 29.21 23.92 -6.48
CA VAL A 241 28.90 22.50 -6.76
C VAL A 241 27.40 22.23 -6.60
N LEU A 242 26.78 22.69 -5.52
CA LEU A 242 25.34 22.52 -5.28
C LEU A 242 24.49 23.21 -6.36
N ASN A 243 24.88 24.41 -6.81
CA ASN A 243 24.21 25.08 -7.92
C ASN A 243 24.36 24.31 -9.25
N THR A 244 25.51 23.69 -9.50
CA THR A 244 25.72 22.85 -10.68
C THR A 244 24.87 21.58 -10.62
N GLN A 245 24.82 20.91 -9.47
CA GLN A 245 23.94 19.75 -9.23
C GLN A 245 22.46 20.12 -9.42
N LYS A 246 22.04 21.30 -8.91
CA LYS A 246 20.69 21.82 -9.12
C LYS A 246 20.36 22.00 -10.60
N SER A 247 21.28 22.56 -11.41
CA SER A 247 21.07 22.71 -12.87
C SER A 247 20.87 21.36 -13.54
N VAL A 248 21.73 20.38 -13.27
CA VAL A 248 21.63 19.03 -13.85
C VAL A 248 20.30 18.36 -13.49
N LEU A 249 19.88 18.42 -12.22
CA LEU A 249 18.61 17.85 -11.79
C LEU A 249 17.40 18.58 -12.41
N GLN A 250 17.49 19.89 -12.65
CA GLN A 250 16.45 20.64 -13.37
C GLN A 250 16.38 20.25 -14.85
N GLU A 251 17.53 20.08 -15.52
CA GLU A 251 17.62 19.62 -16.91
C GLU A 251 17.06 18.20 -17.08
N ASP A 252 17.40 17.27 -16.18
CA ASP A 252 16.87 15.90 -16.17
C ASP A 252 15.35 15.90 -15.92
N ALA A 253 14.85 16.70 -14.98
CA ALA A 253 13.42 16.84 -14.73
C ALA A 253 12.66 17.47 -15.91
N GLU A 254 13.28 18.39 -16.64
CA GLU A 254 12.74 18.92 -17.91
C GLU A 254 12.71 17.88 -19.02
N LYS A 255 13.76 17.07 -19.13
CA LYS A 255 13.87 16.00 -20.11
C LYS A 255 12.79 14.93 -19.88
N LEU A 256 12.67 14.43 -18.65
CA LEU A 256 11.63 13.48 -18.25
C LEU A 256 10.21 14.04 -18.49
N ARG A 257 9.99 15.35 -18.24
CA ARG A 257 8.72 16.01 -18.59
C ARG A 257 8.46 15.99 -20.09
N LYS A 258 9.45 16.25 -20.94
CA LYS A 258 9.31 16.22 -22.41
C LYS A 258 9.00 14.79 -22.90
N GLU A 259 9.75 13.79 -22.41
CA GLU A 259 9.53 12.37 -22.73
C GLU A 259 8.11 11.91 -22.32
N LEU A 260 7.63 12.30 -21.14
CA LEU A 260 6.26 12.00 -20.69
C LEU A 260 5.20 12.63 -21.60
N HIS A 261 5.37 13.88 -22.02
CA HIS A 261 4.44 14.55 -22.95
C HIS A 261 4.40 13.85 -24.31
N GLU A 262 5.55 13.37 -24.81
CA GLU A 262 5.65 12.65 -26.08
C GLU A 262 4.96 11.27 -26.00
N VAL A 263 5.15 10.53 -24.91
CA VAL A 263 4.42 9.27 -24.66
C VAL A 263 2.91 9.49 -24.56
N CYS A 264 2.47 10.54 -23.83
CA CYS A 264 1.04 10.87 -23.75
C CYS A 264 0.47 11.22 -25.13
N HIS A 265 1.19 11.99 -25.95
CA HIS A 265 0.78 12.34 -27.31
C HIS A 265 0.67 11.10 -28.22
N LEU A 266 1.62 10.15 -28.13
CA LEU A 266 1.58 8.90 -28.88
C LEU A 266 0.39 8.02 -28.47
N LEU A 267 0.11 7.91 -27.17
CA LEU A 267 -1.06 7.17 -26.65
C LEU A 267 -2.39 7.81 -27.10
N GLU A 268 -2.48 9.13 -27.10
CA GLU A 268 -3.65 9.86 -27.59
C GLU A 268 -3.85 9.62 -29.11
N LEU A 269 -2.76 9.54 -29.88
CA LEU A 269 -2.76 9.23 -31.31
C LEU A 269 -3.20 7.78 -31.59
N GLU A 270 -2.68 6.79 -30.86
CA GLU A 270 -3.15 5.40 -30.95
C GLU A 270 -4.64 5.30 -30.58
N ARG A 271 -5.10 6.00 -29.53
CA ARG A 271 -6.52 6.04 -29.16
C ARG A 271 -7.38 6.62 -30.27
N GLN A 272 -6.90 7.65 -31.00
CA GLN A 272 -7.59 8.18 -32.17
C GLN A 272 -7.63 7.16 -33.32
N GLN A 273 -6.52 6.51 -33.64
CA GLN A 273 -6.44 5.48 -34.69
C GLN A 273 -7.35 4.28 -34.39
N HIS A 274 -7.34 3.79 -33.14
CA HIS A 274 -8.23 2.71 -32.70
C HIS A 274 -9.71 3.10 -32.86
N ASN A 275 -10.11 4.32 -32.48
CA ASN A 275 -11.48 4.80 -32.67
C ASN A 275 -11.85 4.96 -34.16
N GLN A 276 -10.93 5.41 -35.01
CA GLN A 276 -11.15 5.46 -36.47
C GLN A 276 -11.36 4.07 -37.07
N LEU A 277 -10.56 3.08 -36.64
CA LEU A 277 -10.69 1.70 -37.05
C LEU A 277 -12.02 1.10 -36.57
N LYS A 278 -12.38 1.32 -35.30
CA LYS A 278 -13.67 0.90 -34.70
C LYS A 278 -14.86 1.45 -35.48
N HIS A 279 -14.87 2.75 -35.81
CA HIS A 279 -15.94 3.34 -36.63
C HIS A 279 -15.96 2.83 -38.08
N THR A 280 -14.81 2.48 -38.65
CA THR A 280 -14.73 1.91 -40.00
C THR A 280 -15.25 0.47 -40.02
N TRP A 281 -14.91 -0.32 -39.00
CA TRP A 281 -15.42 -1.68 -38.81
C TRP A 281 -16.94 -1.67 -38.54
N GLN A 282 -17.43 -0.77 -37.69
CA GLN A 282 -18.88 -0.58 -37.47
C GLN A 282 -19.61 -0.31 -38.78
N ARG A 283 -19.13 0.66 -39.60
CA ARG A 283 -19.74 0.94 -40.91
C ARG A 283 -19.71 -0.25 -41.86
N ALA A 284 -18.64 -1.06 -41.86
CA ALA A 284 -18.56 -2.25 -42.69
C ALA A 284 -19.54 -3.35 -42.23
N ASN A 285 -19.71 -3.52 -40.92
CA ASN A 285 -20.67 -4.46 -40.34
C ASN A 285 -22.13 -4.01 -40.60
N ASP A 286 -22.43 -2.72 -40.40
CA ASP A 286 -23.74 -2.13 -40.73
C ASP A 286 -24.09 -2.34 -42.20
N GLN A 287 -23.13 -2.11 -43.12
CA GLN A 287 -23.30 -2.36 -44.56
C GLN A 287 -23.52 -3.84 -44.87
N PHE A 288 -22.81 -4.75 -44.21
CA PHE A 288 -23.02 -6.19 -44.36
C PHE A 288 -24.43 -6.60 -43.93
N LEU A 289 -24.85 -6.20 -42.72
CA LEU A 289 -26.19 -6.45 -42.19
C LEU A 289 -27.31 -5.79 -43.01
N GLU A 290 -27.07 -4.61 -43.59
CA GLU A 290 -28.01 -3.98 -44.52
C GLU A 290 -28.09 -4.73 -45.85
N SER A 291 -26.97 -5.19 -46.40
CA SER A 291 -26.94 -6.02 -47.62
C SER A 291 -27.68 -7.35 -47.44
N GLN A 292 -27.49 -8.02 -46.29
CA GLN A 292 -28.20 -9.25 -45.95
C GLN A 292 -29.71 -9.01 -45.77
N ARG A 293 -30.10 -7.92 -45.11
CA ARG A 293 -31.52 -7.52 -44.99
C ARG A 293 -32.15 -7.14 -46.33
N LEU A 294 -31.38 -6.59 -47.28
CA LEU A 294 -31.85 -6.34 -48.64
C LEU A 294 -32.05 -7.66 -49.40
N LEU A 295 -31.08 -8.58 -49.32
CA LEU A 295 -31.16 -9.91 -49.93
C LEU A 295 -32.36 -10.71 -49.41
N MET A 296 -32.64 -10.69 -48.09
CA MET A 296 -33.83 -11.34 -47.54
C MET A 296 -35.14 -10.72 -48.05
N ARG A 297 -35.21 -9.39 -48.21
CA ARG A 297 -36.39 -8.72 -48.79
C ARG A 297 -36.57 -9.07 -50.27
N ASP A 298 -35.49 -9.22 -51.03
CA ASP A 298 -35.57 -9.60 -52.43
C ASP A 298 -35.91 -11.09 -52.60
N MET A 299 -35.46 -11.97 -51.70
CA MET A 299 -35.91 -13.36 -51.64
C MET A 299 -37.42 -13.44 -51.34
N GLN A 300 -37.90 -12.74 -50.30
CA GLN A 300 -39.34 -12.61 -49.99
C GLN A 300 -40.15 -12.02 -51.15
N ARG A 301 -39.56 -11.09 -51.91
CA ARG A 301 -40.19 -10.51 -53.10
C ARG A 301 -40.31 -11.55 -54.21
N ILE A 302 -39.27 -12.34 -54.45
CA ILE A 302 -39.29 -13.45 -55.43
C ILE A 302 -40.33 -14.50 -55.01
N GLU A 303 -40.32 -14.93 -53.74
CA GLU A 303 -41.34 -15.81 -53.15
C GLU A 303 -42.78 -15.29 -53.38
N SER A 304 -43.00 -13.97 -53.23
CA SER A 304 -44.31 -13.34 -53.46
C SER A 304 -44.73 -13.21 -54.94
N VAL A 305 -43.80 -13.37 -55.87
CA VAL A 305 -44.02 -13.28 -57.33
C VAL A 305 -44.11 -14.66 -57.99
N LEU A 306 -43.66 -15.72 -57.32
CA LEU A 306 -44.04 -17.09 -57.67
C LEU A 306 -45.56 -17.21 -57.61
N SER A 307 -46.18 -17.54 -58.75
CA SER A 307 -47.63 -17.74 -58.81
C SER A 307 -48.03 -18.89 -57.88
N SER A 308 -49.25 -18.92 -57.34
CA SER A 308 -49.70 -20.00 -56.43
C SER A 308 -49.58 -21.42 -57.03
N GLU A 309 -49.54 -21.50 -58.36
CA GLU A 309 -49.30 -22.73 -59.12
C GLU A 309 -47.80 -23.09 -59.23
N GLN A 310 -46.91 -22.09 -59.28
CA GLN A 310 -45.45 -22.27 -59.18
C GLN A 310 -45.00 -22.54 -57.74
N LEU A 311 -45.68 -21.99 -56.73
CA LEU A 311 -45.40 -22.28 -55.33
C LEU A 311 -45.74 -23.73 -54.98
N ARG A 312 -46.86 -24.26 -55.51
CA ARG A 312 -47.13 -25.71 -55.50
C ARG A 312 -46.09 -26.51 -56.27
N GLN A 313 -45.56 -25.96 -57.37
CA GLN A 313 -44.54 -26.63 -58.18
C GLN A 313 -43.17 -26.65 -57.48
N GLU A 314 -42.83 -25.61 -56.71
CA GLU A 314 -41.69 -25.62 -55.78
C GLU A 314 -41.95 -26.52 -54.57
N GLU A 315 -43.16 -26.60 -54.01
CA GLU A 315 -43.45 -27.57 -52.94
C GLU A 315 -43.37 -29.01 -53.46
N ASP A 316 -43.92 -29.31 -54.64
CA ASP A 316 -43.79 -30.61 -55.32
C ASP A 316 -42.33 -30.89 -55.73
N GLU A 317 -41.55 -29.90 -56.19
CA GLU A 317 -40.11 -30.07 -56.46
C GLU A 317 -39.27 -30.16 -55.18
N LYS A 318 -39.65 -29.50 -54.08
CA LYS A 318 -38.95 -29.54 -52.79
C LYS A 318 -39.27 -30.81 -52.03
N GLN A 319 -40.49 -31.35 -52.18
CA GLN A 319 -40.82 -32.73 -51.80
C GLN A 319 -40.07 -33.73 -52.67
N ARG A 320 -40.02 -33.56 -54.00
CA ARG A 320 -39.19 -34.41 -54.87
C ARG A 320 -37.70 -34.26 -54.63
N MET A 321 -37.21 -33.11 -54.16
CA MET A 321 -35.80 -32.88 -53.80
C MET A 321 -35.50 -33.28 -52.36
N SER A 322 -36.48 -33.39 -51.48
CA SER A 322 -36.34 -34.10 -50.20
C SER A 322 -36.33 -35.60 -50.45
N GLN A 323 -37.28 -36.13 -51.23
CA GLN A 323 -37.30 -37.54 -51.65
C GLN A 323 -36.09 -37.89 -52.51
N ALA A 324 -35.58 -36.99 -53.36
CA ALA A 324 -34.34 -37.17 -54.11
C ALA A 324 -33.09 -36.77 -53.33
N LYS A 325 -33.21 -36.28 -52.09
CA LYS A 325 -32.11 -36.22 -51.12
C LYS A 325 -32.11 -37.47 -50.25
N GLU A 326 -33.25 -37.96 -49.81
CA GLU A 326 -33.42 -39.26 -49.15
C GLU A 326 -32.97 -40.39 -50.10
N LEU A 327 -33.47 -40.43 -51.34
CA LEU A 327 -33.00 -41.34 -52.39
C LEU A 327 -31.56 -41.07 -52.82
N LYS A 328 -30.98 -39.87 -52.60
CA LYS A 328 -29.54 -39.63 -52.81
C LYS A 328 -28.69 -39.88 -51.59
N GLU A 329 -29.24 -39.97 -50.39
CA GLU A 329 -28.54 -40.47 -49.21
C GLU A 329 -28.58 -42.01 -49.25
N GLU A 330 -29.70 -42.61 -49.69
CA GLU A 330 -29.76 -44.02 -50.08
C GLU A 330 -28.79 -44.29 -51.25
N GLU A 331 -28.89 -43.61 -52.41
CA GLU A 331 -27.97 -43.81 -53.54
C GLU A 331 -26.51 -43.39 -53.24
N ALA A 332 -26.23 -42.37 -52.42
CA ALA A 332 -24.85 -42.04 -52.06
C ALA A 332 -24.26 -43.09 -51.11
N THR A 333 -25.05 -43.64 -50.19
CA THR A 333 -24.57 -44.80 -49.41
C THR A 333 -24.41 -46.05 -50.31
N ASP A 334 -25.13 -46.17 -51.42
CA ASP A 334 -24.97 -47.29 -52.37
C ASP A 334 -23.92 -47.05 -53.48
N GLN A 335 -23.53 -45.80 -53.76
CA GLN A 335 -22.49 -45.44 -54.75
C GLN A 335 -21.12 -45.15 -54.11
N ALA A 336 -21.06 -44.78 -52.82
CA ALA A 336 -19.78 -44.70 -52.09
C ALA A 336 -19.05 -46.05 -52.05
N GLU A 337 -19.77 -47.18 -52.10
CA GLU A 337 -19.20 -48.52 -52.18
C GLU A 337 -18.65 -48.92 -53.57
N ALA A 338 -18.72 -48.04 -54.59
CA ALA A 338 -18.42 -48.39 -55.98
C ALA A 338 -17.29 -47.60 -56.66
N ALA A 339 -16.64 -46.65 -55.98
CA ALA A 339 -15.76 -45.65 -56.64
C ALA A 339 -14.35 -45.44 -56.03
N GLU A 340 -13.86 -46.34 -55.17
CA GLU A 340 -12.46 -46.36 -54.69
C GLU A 340 -11.60 -47.40 -55.44
N ASP A 341 -11.62 -47.36 -56.78
CA ASP A 341 -10.58 -48.01 -57.58
C ASP A 341 -10.25 -47.18 -58.83
N SER A 342 -8.96 -46.98 -59.10
CA SER A 342 -8.36 -46.18 -60.18
C SER A 342 -8.60 -44.65 -60.18
N LEU A 343 -7.59 -43.87 -59.75
CA LEU A 343 -6.54 -43.39 -60.67
C LEU A 343 -5.41 -42.58 -59.98
N LEU A 344 -4.22 -43.17 -59.89
CA LEU A 344 -2.96 -42.42 -59.80
C LEU A 344 -2.50 -42.03 -61.21
N GLY A 345 -2.01 -40.80 -61.42
CA GLY A 345 -1.24 -40.50 -62.64
C GLY A 345 -1.13 -39.04 -63.07
N LEU A 346 -0.10 -38.34 -62.56
CA LEU A 346 0.85 -37.47 -63.28
C LEU A 346 0.30 -36.38 -64.24
N SER A 347 0.62 -35.09 -64.03
CA SER A 347 1.86 -34.43 -64.50
C SER A 347 1.90 -34.31 -66.06
N THR A 348 2.23 -33.18 -66.71
CA THR A 348 3.08 -32.03 -66.33
C THR A 348 2.85 -30.88 -67.34
N ASP A 349 3.25 -29.64 -67.01
CA ASP A 349 3.76 -28.58 -67.92
C ASP A 349 2.87 -27.98 -69.05
N GLU A 350 3.02 -26.71 -69.46
CA GLU A 350 3.75 -25.58 -68.89
C GLU A 350 3.11 -24.23 -69.32
N ALA A 351 3.19 -23.24 -68.42
CA ALA A 351 3.48 -21.81 -68.61
C ALA A 351 3.10 -21.07 -69.93
N HIS A 352 2.56 -19.85 -69.89
CA HIS A 352 3.21 -18.58 -69.47
C HIS A 352 2.13 -17.45 -69.55
N THR A 353 2.17 -16.27 -68.89
CA THR A 353 3.19 -15.59 -68.08
C THR A 353 2.59 -14.47 -67.20
N ASN A 354 3.24 -14.17 -66.07
CA ASN A 354 3.43 -12.83 -65.45
C ASN A 354 2.22 -12.08 -64.81
N HIS A 355 2.30 -11.49 -63.59
CA HIS A 355 3.32 -11.41 -62.52
C HIS A 355 2.54 -11.43 -61.15
N SER A 356 2.93 -12.10 -60.05
CA SER A 356 4.18 -12.11 -59.25
C SER A 356 4.59 -10.74 -58.69
N ILE A 357 5.07 -10.55 -57.45
CA ILE A 357 5.30 -11.35 -56.22
C ILE A 357 5.55 -10.25 -55.13
N HIS A 358 5.15 -10.35 -53.85
CA HIS A 358 5.75 -11.19 -52.83
C HIS A 358 4.84 -11.26 -51.58
N SER A 359 4.54 -12.47 -51.11
CA SER A 359 4.33 -12.73 -49.69
C SER A 359 5.66 -13.27 -49.12
N SER A 360 5.93 -13.05 -47.84
CA SER A 360 6.96 -13.77 -47.11
C SER A 360 6.53 -13.93 -45.66
N MET A 361 6.25 -15.18 -45.27
CA MET A 361 5.79 -15.55 -43.93
C MET A 361 6.97 -15.96 -43.05
N HIS A 362 7.06 -15.37 -41.87
CA HIS A 362 7.48 -16.05 -40.65
C HIS A 362 6.49 -15.57 -39.57
N SER A 363 5.59 -16.42 -39.08
CA SER A 363 5.85 -17.49 -38.09
C SER A 363 6.00 -16.92 -36.69
N LEU A 364 4.90 -16.89 -35.93
CA LEU A 364 4.72 -17.70 -34.71
C LEU A 364 3.28 -17.60 -34.19
N ASP A 365 2.86 -18.65 -33.49
CA ASP A 365 1.52 -18.85 -32.93
C ASP A 365 1.24 -17.93 -31.72
N THR A 366 0.00 -17.52 -31.46
CA THR A 366 -0.96 -18.28 -30.61
C THR A 366 -2.29 -17.50 -30.48
N ASP A 367 -3.35 -18.28 -30.37
CA ASP A 367 -4.78 -18.04 -30.19
C ASP A 367 -5.27 -16.80 -29.43
N LEU A 368 -6.37 -16.20 -29.91
CA LEU A 368 -7.71 -16.56 -29.40
C LEU A 368 -8.88 -15.97 -30.22
N THR A 369 -9.86 -16.84 -30.48
CA THR A 369 -11.27 -16.52 -30.75
C THR A 369 -11.97 -16.11 -29.44
N GLY A 370 -13.12 -15.42 -29.37
CA GLY A 370 -14.01 -14.82 -30.37
C GLY A 370 -15.18 -14.11 -29.64
N GLY A 371 -16.06 -13.41 -30.37
CA GLY A 371 -17.39 -12.99 -29.85
C GLY A 371 -18.41 -14.16 -29.90
N PRO A 372 -19.76 -13.93 -29.84
CA PRO A 372 -20.47 -12.67 -30.14
C PRO A 372 -21.77 -12.40 -29.30
N GLU A 373 -22.56 -11.37 -29.70
CA GLU A 373 -24.06 -11.20 -29.64
C GLU A 373 -24.87 -11.49 -28.33
N GLY A 374 -25.92 -10.75 -27.93
CA GLY A 374 -26.62 -9.56 -28.47
C GLY A 374 -27.94 -9.23 -27.71
N SER A 375 -28.72 -8.24 -28.18
CA SER A 375 -30.12 -7.86 -27.80
C SER A 375 -30.40 -6.79 -26.71
N ASP A 376 -30.63 -5.55 -27.21
CA ASP A 376 -31.72 -4.58 -26.93
C ASP A 376 -32.37 -4.36 -25.54
N LEU A 377 -32.58 -3.08 -25.18
CA LEU A 377 -33.90 -2.38 -25.29
C LEU A 377 -33.87 -0.90 -24.77
N TYR A 378 -34.16 0.05 -25.68
CA TYR A 378 -34.84 1.36 -25.47
C TYR A 378 -34.50 2.29 -24.28
N LYS A 379 -33.99 3.50 -24.60
CA LYS A 379 -34.86 4.71 -24.72
C LYS A 379 -34.16 5.94 -25.35
N ASP A 380 -34.97 6.73 -26.06
CA ASP A 380 -34.62 7.95 -26.82
C ASP A 380 -34.72 9.23 -25.94
N GLY A 381 -34.00 10.31 -26.29
CA GLY A 381 -33.77 11.44 -25.37
C GLY A 381 -33.07 12.71 -25.93
N LEU A 382 -33.49 13.20 -27.10
CA LEU A 382 -33.06 14.46 -27.74
C LEU A 382 -32.84 15.70 -26.83
N ARG A 383 -31.70 16.40 -26.97
CA ARG A 383 -31.53 17.86 -27.30
C ARG A 383 -30.07 18.33 -27.05
N ARG A 384 -29.36 18.74 -28.10
CA ARG A 384 -29.24 20.12 -28.66
C ARG A 384 -28.24 21.02 -27.92
N VAL A 385 -27.09 21.16 -28.57
CA VAL A 385 -26.07 22.23 -28.44
C VAL A 385 -26.67 23.63 -28.35
N GLN A 386 -26.13 24.48 -27.48
CA GLN A 386 -25.89 25.89 -27.80
C GLN A 386 -24.76 26.48 -26.94
N SER A 387 -23.68 26.86 -27.60
CA SER A 387 -22.59 27.68 -27.05
C SER A 387 -22.98 29.15 -27.02
N THR A 388 -22.53 29.90 -26.01
CA THR A 388 -22.23 31.34 -26.15
C THR A 388 -21.12 31.75 -25.18
N ASP A 389 -19.97 32.16 -25.73
CA ASP A 389 -18.99 32.97 -25.01
C ASP A 389 -19.55 34.37 -24.70
N SER A 390 -19.06 35.01 -23.64
CA SER A 390 -18.75 36.46 -23.61
C SER A 390 -18.00 36.86 -22.34
N LEU A 391 -16.88 37.57 -22.54
CA LEU A 391 -16.05 38.18 -21.49
C LEU A 391 -16.49 39.63 -21.21
N GLY A 392 -16.14 40.15 -20.03
CA GLY A 392 -16.31 41.56 -19.64
C GLY A 392 -16.82 41.71 -18.20
N SER A 393 -15.99 41.81 -17.15
CA SER A 393 -14.93 42.79 -16.82
C SER A 393 -15.42 44.10 -16.19
N SER A 394 -14.78 44.42 -15.05
CA SER A 394 -14.63 45.73 -14.39
C SER A 394 -15.78 46.32 -13.53
N GLY A 395 -15.40 46.78 -12.33
CA GLY A 395 -16.03 47.95 -11.69
C GLY A 395 -16.75 47.73 -10.35
N GLY A 396 -16.05 47.90 -9.23
CA GLY A 396 -16.67 48.44 -7.99
C GLY A 396 -17.03 49.93 -8.17
N PRO A 397 -17.60 50.64 -7.16
CA PRO A 397 -17.06 50.61 -5.79
C PRO A 397 -18.07 50.90 -4.61
N LEU A 398 -17.51 51.00 -3.40
CA LEU A 398 -18.03 51.67 -2.17
C LEU A 398 -19.08 50.98 -1.25
N GLN A 399 -18.64 50.75 0.00
CA GLN A 399 -19.42 50.73 1.27
C GLN A 399 -19.97 52.16 1.60
N PRO A 400 -20.76 52.47 2.69
CA PRO A 400 -20.98 51.73 3.96
C PRO A 400 -22.41 51.83 4.60
N ARG A 401 -22.51 51.46 5.90
CA ARG A 401 -23.68 51.50 6.84
C ARG A 401 -24.81 50.49 6.56
N GLY A 402 -25.53 49.96 7.56
CA GLY A 402 -25.35 50.03 9.01
C GLY A 402 -26.64 49.69 9.81
N LEU A 403 -26.52 48.80 10.81
CA LEU A 403 -27.38 48.59 12.00
C LEU A 403 -28.93 48.57 11.87
N GLY A 404 -29.58 47.46 12.27
CA GLY A 404 -30.94 47.54 12.83
C GLY A 404 -31.77 46.24 12.98
N TYR A 405 -31.76 45.64 14.19
CA TYR A 405 -32.87 44.94 14.88
C TYR A 405 -33.72 43.86 14.13
N ASN A 406 -33.82 42.58 14.57
CA ASN A 406 -34.46 42.20 15.84
C ASN A 406 -34.36 40.69 16.21
N ASN A 407 -34.42 40.46 17.52
CA ASN A 407 -34.33 39.21 18.29
C ASN A 407 -35.23 38.00 17.93
N LYS A 408 -34.66 36.79 18.01
CA LYS A 408 -35.17 35.48 18.55
C LYS A 408 -34.19 34.35 18.12
N ALA A 409 -33.76 33.37 18.92
CA ALA A 409 -33.93 33.08 20.35
C ALA A 409 -32.81 32.11 20.87
N LYS A 410 -32.58 32.08 22.20
CA LYS A 410 -32.08 30.98 23.09
C LYS A 410 -31.10 29.93 22.52
N SER A 411 -29.82 29.82 22.93
CA SER A 411 -29.25 29.44 24.26
C SER A 411 -29.22 27.93 24.58
N ALA A 412 -28.03 27.45 25.00
CA ALA A 412 -27.56 26.08 25.40
C ALA A 412 -26.54 25.52 24.38
N SER A 413 -25.26 25.20 24.64
CA SER A 413 -24.42 25.02 25.85
C SER A 413 -24.78 23.86 26.80
N ASN A 414 -23.84 22.92 26.89
CA ASN A 414 -23.68 21.83 27.87
C ASN A 414 -24.73 20.70 27.85
N LEU A 415 -24.26 19.48 27.58
CA LEU A 415 -24.65 18.29 28.33
C LEU A 415 -23.40 17.42 28.56
N ASP A 416 -23.04 17.30 29.84
CA ASP A 416 -22.28 16.21 30.43
C ASP A 416 -23.27 15.41 31.30
N GLU A 417 -22.76 14.40 32.02
CA GLU A 417 -23.42 13.55 33.01
C GLU A 417 -24.23 12.36 32.47
N SER A 418 -23.56 11.22 32.59
CA SER A 418 -24.07 9.99 33.19
C SER A 418 -25.13 10.22 34.28
N ASP A 419 -26.35 9.71 34.08
CA ASP A 419 -27.05 8.94 35.14
C ASP A 419 -28.20 8.11 34.55
N PHE A 420 -28.13 6.78 34.70
CA PHE A 420 -29.32 5.93 34.81
C PHE A 420 -28.94 4.65 35.56
N GLY A 421 -29.32 4.62 36.83
CA GLY A 421 -29.01 3.54 37.77
C GLY A 421 -29.78 2.22 37.56
N PRO A 422 -29.53 1.24 38.46
CA PRO A 422 -29.82 -0.18 38.22
C PRO A 422 -31.13 -0.68 38.85
N LEU A 423 -31.63 -1.82 38.36
CA LEU A 423 -32.71 -2.56 39.02
C LEU A 423 -32.54 -4.10 38.87
N VAL A 424 -32.33 -4.77 40.02
CA VAL A 424 -32.75 -6.15 40.42
C VAL A 424 -32.59 -7.31 39.40
N GLY A 425 -31.97 -8.46 39.72
CA GLY A 425 -31.40 -8.95 40.99
C GLY A 425 -31.31 -10.50 41.03
N ALA A 426 -30.77 -11.05 42.12
CA ALA A 426 -30.48 -12.47 42.44
C ALA A 426 -29.27 -13.14 41.73
N ASP A 427 -28.43 -14.01 42.35
CA ASP A 427 -28.04 -14.28 43.76
C ASP A 427 -26.90 -15.36 43.80
N CYS A 428 -25.96 -15.46 44.76
CA CYS A 428 -25.44 -14.50 45.75
C CYS A 428 -24.10 -15.01 46.39
N VAL A 429 -23.54 -14.22 47.33
CA VAL A 429 -22.40 -14.46 48.29
C VAL A 429 -21.00 -14.55 47.63
N GLY A 430 -20.00 -13.69 47.88
CA GLY A 430 -19.43 -13.13 49.14
C GLY A 430 -18.10 -13.86 49.48
N PRO A 431 -17.10 -13.29 50.20
CA PRO A 431 -17.04 -11.99 50.87
C PRO A 431 -15.76 -11.14 50.56
N GLU A 432 -15.56 -10.14 51.42
CA GLU A 432 -14.66 -8.98 51.41
C GLU A 432 -13.13 -9.20 51.37
N SER A 433 -12.43 -8.14 50.91
CA SER A 433 -11.23 -7.50 51.47
C SER A 433 -10.11 -8.35 52.11
N PHE A 434 -8.87 -8.23 51.60
CA PHE A 434 -7.75 -7.68 52.39
C PHE A 434 -6.54 -7.28 51.52
N ASP A 435 -5.71 -6.40 52.10
CA ASP A 435 -4.47 -5.84 51.57
C ASP A 435 -3.27 -6.82 51.50
N THR A 436 -2.20 -6.35 50.84
CA THR A 436 -0.77 -6.67 51.08
C THR A 436 -0.15 -8.02 50.67
N ALA A 437 0.88 -7.88 49.82
CA ALA A 437 2.21 -8.51 49.88
C ALA A 437 2.40 -10.04 49.84
N SER A 438 3.20 -10.45 48.85
CA SER A 438 4.24 -11.50 48.93
C SER A 438 3.89 -12.87 49.54
N ILE A 439 3.55 -13.85 48.69
CA ILE A 439 4.12 -15.20 48.84
C ILE A 439 4.55 -15.78 47.47
N THR A 440 5.86 -15.94 47.36
CA THR A 440 6.62 -16.93 46.59
C THR A 440 6.00 -18.34 46.48
N SER A 441 6.27 -19.01 45.36
CA SER A 441 6.50 -20.47 45.27
C SER A 441 5.36 -21.44 45.65
N ILE A 442 4.75 -22.05 44.63
CA ILE A 442 4.17 -23.40 44.73
C ILE A 442 5.01 -24.34 43.84
N PRO A 443 5.44 -25.52 44.32
CA PRO A 443 6.37 -26.38 43.60
C PRO A 443 5.67 -27.33 42.61
N LEU A 444 6.50 -27.91 41.73
CA LEU A 444 6.17 -28.94 40.76
C LEU A 444 5.39 -30.12 41.38
N ALA A 445 4.25 -30.50 40.78
CA ALA A 445 3.52 -31.71 41.13
C ALA A 445 3.24 -32.56 39.88
N THR A 446 3.89 -33.71 39.79
CA THR A 446 3.67 -34.74 38.78
C THR A 446 2.26 -35.32 38.90
N GLY A 447 1.31 -34.78 38.12
CA GLY A 447 -0.10 -35.17 38.14
C GLY A 447 -0.39 -36.37 37.23
N HIS A 448 -0.76 -37.51 37.83
CA HIS A 448 -1.24 -38.69 37.10
C HIS A 448 -2.46 -38.38 36.22
N PHE A 449 -2.50 -38.96 35.01
CA PHE A 449 -3.77 -39.23 34.33
C PHE A 449 -4.58 -40.22 35.18
N LEU A 450 -5.52 -39.71 35.97
CA LEU A 450 -6.51 -40.52 36.67
C LEU A 450 -7.70 -40.76 35.73
N LEU A 451 -7.82 -41.99 35.23
CA LEU A 451 -9.02 -42.46 34.54
C LEU A 451 -10.23 -42.28 35.46
N THR A 452 -11.35 -41.82 34.91
CA THR A 452 -12.60 -41.71 35.69
C THR A 452 -13.07 -43.09 36.15
N LYS A 453 -13.84 -43.15 37.23
CA LYS A 453 -14.38 -44.42 37.76
C LYS A 453 -15.11 -45.24 36.70
N ASP A 454 -15.80 -44.58 35.76
CA ASP A 454 -16.51 -45.27 34.69
C ASP A 454 -15.57 -45.78 33.59
N GLN A 455 -14.43 -45.11 33.34
CA GLN A 455 -13.37 -45.62 32.46
C GLN A 455 -12.65 -46.83 33.10
N GLU A 456 -12.31 -46.77 34.39
CA GLU A 456 -11.79 -47.95 35.11
C GLU A 456 -12.78 -49.12 35.12
N LYS A 457 -14.08 -48.83 35.22
CA LYS A 457 -15.14 -49.84 35.24
C LYS A 457 -15.39 -50.43 33.86
N ALA A 458 -15.30 -49.64 32.79
CA ALA A 458 -15.36 -50.12 31.40
C ALA A 458 -14.17 -51.00 31.02
N ILE A 459 -12.95 -50.67 31.50
CA ILE A 459 -11.74 -51.50 31.26
C ILE A 459 -11.78 -52.81 32.05
N LYS A 460 -12.52 -52.88 33.16
CA LYS A 460 -12.69 -54.08 34.01
C LYS A 460 -13.97 -54.87 33.73
N ALA A 461 -14.87 -54.37 32.89
CA ALA A 461 -16.07 -55.10 32.49
C ALA A 461 -15.70 -56.18 31.48
N MET A 462 -16.12 -57.42 31.74
CA MET A 462 -16.07 -58.48 30.72
C MET A 462 -16.88 -58.03 29.50
N THR A 463 -16.37 -58.25 28.29
CA THR A 463 -17.19 -58.05 27.10
C THR A 463 -18.30 -59.10 27.04
N PRO A 464 -19.45 -58.85 26.37
CA PRO A 464 -20.51 -59.85 26.26
C PRO A 464 -20.03 -61.20 25.70
N GLU A 465 -19.10 -61.19 24.75
CA GLU A 465 -18.45 -62.40 24.21
C GLU A 465 -17.57 -63.12 25.25
N GLN A 466 -16.96 -62.41 26.20
CA GLN A 466 -16.23 -63.00 27.33
C GLN A 466 -17.17 -63.62 28.37
N GLU A 467 -18.35 -63.04 28.56
CA GLU A 467 -19.39 -63.58 29.45
C GLU A 467 -20.04 -64.85 28.86
N GLU A 468 -20.29 -64.87 27.55
CA GLU A 468 -20.73 -66.07 26.81
C GLU A 468 -19.65 -67.16 26.81
N THR A 469 -18.39 -66.83 26.51
CA THR A 469 -17.31 -67.84 26.52
C THR A 469 -17.00 -68.39 27.93
N ALA A 470 -17.11 -67.58 28.98
CA ALA A 470 -17.05 -68.07 30.36
C ALA A 470 -18.22 -69.02 30.70
N SER A 471 -19.43 -68.70 30.23
CA SER A 471 -20.62 -69.56 30.39
C SER A 471 -20.51 -70.88 29.62
N LEU A 472 -19.95 -70.85 28.40
CA LEU A 472 -19.66 -72.05 27.60
C LEU A 472 -18.59 -72.93 28.25
N LEU A 473 -17.50 -72.35 28.77
CA LEU A 473 -16.47 -73.10 29.50
C LEU A 473 -16.99 -73.70 30.81
N SER A 474 -17.87 -72.99 31.54
CA SER A 474 -18.55 -73.52 32.72
C SER A 474 -19.48 -74.70 32.38
N SER A 475 -20.17 -74.62 31.24
CA SER A 475 -21.05 -75.68 30.74
C SER A 475 -20.27 -76.94 30.31
N ILE A 476 -19.10 -76.76 29.68
CA ILE A 476 -18.19 -77.87 29.32
C ILE A 476 -17.63 -78.58 30.57
N SER A 477 -17.44 -77.87 31.68
CA SER A 477 -16.90 -78.45 32.92
C SER A 477 -17.90 -79.30 33.73
N GLN A 478 -19.20 -79.33 33.38
CA GLN A 478 -20.25 -79.95 34.21
C GLN A 478 -20.84 -81.25 33.64
N ALA A 479 -20.39 -81.72 32.46
CA ALA A 479 -20.91 -82.94 31.82
C ALA A 479 -19.81 -84.00 31.61
N PRO A 480 -19.82 -85.12 32.38
CA PRO A 480 -18.98 -86.28 32.08
C PRO A 480 -19.61 -87.14 30.96
N ASP A 481 -18.77 -87.62 30.04
CA ASP A 481 -19.04 -88.65 29.03
C ASP A 481 -20.30 -88.51 28.16
N THR A 482 -20.26 -87.61 27.17
CA THR A 482 -20.80 -87.93 25.83
C THR A 482 -20.04 -87.17 24.73
N ALA A 483 -19.96 -87.75 23.53
CA ALA A 483 -19.11 -87.36 22.41
C ALA A 483 -18.94 -85.84 22.15
N TYR A 484 -17.68 -85.40 22.10
CA TYR A 484 -17.26 -84.04 21.77
C TYR A 484 -17.67 -83.66 20.34
N LEU A 485 -18.76 -82.89 20.19
CA LEU A 485 -19.13 -82.18 18.97
C LEU A 485 -19.23 -80.67 19.29
N PRO A 486 -18.53 -79.79 18.56
CA PRO A 486 -18.62 -78.35 18.80
C PRO A 486 -20.05 -77.81 18.61
N PRO A 487 -20.49 -76.81 19.40
CA PRO A 487 -21.74 -76.11 19.14
C PRO A 487 -21.79 -75.52 17.73
N ALA A 488 -22.96 -75.53 17.10
CA ALA A 488 -23.14 -75.05 15.73
C ALA A 488 -22.65 -73.60 15.58
N GLY A 489 -21.76 -73.37 14.62
CA GLY A 489 -21.08 -72.07 14.41
C GLY A 489 -19.62 -72.04 14.89
N TYR A 490 -19.21 -72.91 15.81
CA TYR A 490 -17.85 -72.93 16.35
C TYR A 490 -16.99 -74.00 15.66
N ARG A 491 -15.96 -73.55 14.93
CA ARG A 491 -14.93 -74.43 14.33
C ARG A 491 -13.81 -74.66 15.34
N LEU A 492 -13.46 -75.93 15.59
CA LEU A 492 -12.23 -76.28 16.30
C LEU A 492 -11.02 -75.80 15.48
N VAL A 493 -10.27 -74.86 16.04
CA VAL A 493 -9.03 -74.33 15.47
C VAL A 493 -7.92 -75.34 15.74
N SER A 494 -7.18 -75.74 14.70
CA SER A 494 -6.05 -76.65 14.85
C SER A 494 -4.88 -76.00 15.60
N GLU A 495 -4.02 -76.79 16.23
CA GLU A 495 -2.87 -76.26 16.98
C GLU A 495 -1.91 -75.44 16.08
N SER A 496 -1.82 -75.76 14.79
CA SER A 496 -1.09 -74.96 13.80
C SER A 496 -1.78 -73.62 13.49
N GLU A 497 -3.10 -73.60 13.30
CA GLU A 497 -3.87 -72.36 13.11
C GLU A 497 -3.82 -71.46 14.35
N TRP A 498 -3.88 -72.05 15.55
CA TRP A 498 -3.75 -71.32 16.82
C TRP A 498 -2.36 -70.71 17.00
N ASN A 499 -1.30 -71.48 16.73
CA ASN A 499 0.07 -70.96 16.77
C ASN A 499 0.30 -69.86 15.73
N LEU A 500 -0.28 -69.98 14.52
CA LEU A 500 -0.23 -68.94 13.51
C LEU A 500 -0.95 -67.67 13.98
N LEU A 501 -2.17 -67.77 14.50
CA LEU A 501 -2.92 -66.64 15.07
C LEU A 501 -2.15 -65.99 16.22
N GLN A 502 -1.53 -66.79 17.10
CA GLN A 502 -0.74 -66.26 18.22
C GLN A 502 0.55 -65.55 17.74
N GLN A 503 1.16 -66.03 16.65
CA GLN A 503 2.28 -65.38 15.98
C GLN A 503 1.84 -64.08 15.29
N GLU A 504 0.66 -64.06 14.66
CA GLU A 504 0.06 -62.87 14.05
C GLU A 504 -0.32 -61.82 15.11
N VAL A 505 -0.92 -62.20 16.24
CA VAL A 505 -1.19 -61.29 17.37
C VAL A 505 0.12 -60.74 17.94
N LYS A 506 1.17 -61.56 18.10
CA LYS A 506 2.52 -61.09 18.48
C LYS A 506 3.12 -60.15 17.43
N ASN A 507 2.86 -60.35 16.15
CA ASN A 507 3.32 -59.48 15.06
C ASN A 507 2.52 -58.17 15.00
N ALA A 508 1.20 -58.22 15.18
CA ALA A 508 0.33 -57.06 15.27
C ALA A 508 0.67 -56.22 16.50
N GLY A 509 0.87 -56.83 17.67
CA GLY A 509 1.37 -56.16 18.88
C GLY A 509 2.74 -55.52 18.68
N ARG A 510 3.66 -56.15 17.93
CA ARG A 510 4.96 -55.56 17.56
C ARG A 510 4.87 -54.42 16.52
N LYS A 511 3.80 -54.38 15.71
CA LYS A 511 3.53 -53.29 14.77
C LYS A 511 2.82 -52.11 15.45
N LEU A 512 1.81 -52.37 16.28
CA LEU A 512 1.01 -51.38 17.00
C LEU A 512 1.70 -50.83 18.26
N GLY A 513 2.61 -51.59 18.87
CA GLY A 513 3.39 -51.16 20.05
C GLY A 513 4.56 -50.23 19.73
N ARG A 514 4.83 -49.95 18.45
CA ARG A 514 5.73 -48.87 18.03
C ARG A 514 4.91 -47.59 17.95
N ARG A 515 5.38 -46.51 18.60
CA ARG A 515 4.81 -45.16 18.38
C ARG A 515 4.82 -44.89 16.87
N CYS A 516 3.69 -44.44 16.32
CA CYS A 516 3.62 -44.07 14.92
C CYS A 516 4.55 -42.89 14.65
N ASP A 517 5.51 -43.06 13.74
CA ASP A 517 6.51 -42.04 13.44
C ASP A 517 5.86 -40.74 12.94
N MET A 518 4.76 -40.84 12.19
CA MET A 518 3.96 -39.68 11.78
C MET A 518 3.38 -38.94 12.98
N CYS A 519 2.71 -39.64 13.91
CA CYS A 519 2.16 -39.01 15.11
C CYS A 519 3.26 -38.39 16.00
N SER A 520 4.42 -39.05 16.12
CA SER A 520 5.58 -38.53 16.86
C SER A 520 6.19 -37.28 16.21
N ASN A 521 6.19 -37.22 14.88
CA ASN A 521 6.65 -36.04 14.14
C ASN A 521 5.65 -34.88 14.24
N TYR A 522 4.34 -35.13 14.14
CA TYR A 522 3.32 -34.10 14.39
C TYR A 522 3.33 -33.62 15.85
N GLU A 523 3.54 -34.49 16.84
CA GLU A 523 3.70 -34.14 18.26
C GLU A 523 4.88 -33.17 18.47
N LYS A 524 6.04 -33.46 17.83
CA LYS A 524 7.21 -32.56 17.84
C LYS A 524 6.96 -31.24 17.10
N GLN A 525 6.32 -31.28 15.94
CA GLN A 525 6.02 -30.08 15.16
C GLN A 525 5.06 -29.15 15.92
N LEU A 526 4.06 -29.72 16.61
CA LEU A 526 3.15 -28.98 17.47
C LEU A 526 3.88 -28.34 18.66
N GLN A 527 4.83 -29.05 19.29
CA GLN A 527 5.67 -28.50 20.37
C GLN A 527 6.53 -27.33 19.89
N VAL A 528 7.09 -27.39 18.67
CA VAL A 528 7.85 -26.28 18.07
C VAL A 528 6.95 -25.07 17.83
N ILE A 529 5.75 -25.28 17.27
CA ILE A 529 4.77 -24.21 17.03
C ILE A 529 4.31 -23.57 18.36
N GLN A 530 4.04 -24.38 19.39
CA GLN A 530 3.68 -23.89 20.73
C GLN A 530 4.83 -23.10 21.40
N GLY A 531 6.08 -23.49 21.16
CA GLY A 531 7.25 -22.71 21.59
C GLY A 531 7.32 -21.35 20.91
N GLN A 532 7.13 -21.31 19.59
CA GLN A 532 7.10 -20.08 18.79
C GLN A 532 5.91 -19.17 19.16
N GLU A 533 4.74 -19.75 19.45
CA GLU A 533 3.57 -19.03 19.98
C GLU A 533 3.88 -18.40 21.35
N ALA A 534 4.52 -19.13 22.26
CA ALA A 534 4.90 -18.60 23.57
C ALA A 534 5.92 -17.46 23.45
N GLU A 535 6.96 -17.62 22.62
CA GLU A 535 7.97 -16.58 22.37
C GLU A 535 7.37 -15.32 21.74
N THR A 536 6.48 -15.46 20.75
CA THR A 536 5.80 -14.32 20.12
C THR A 536 4.82 -13.64 21.08
N ARG A 537 4.09 -14.39 21.91
CA ARG A 537 3.21 -13.84 22.96
C ARG A 537 4.01 -13.04 24.00
N ASP A 538 5.19 -13.51 24.40
CA ASP A 538 6.05 -12.78 25.35
C ASP A 538 6.69 -11.54 24.70
N GLN A 539 7.06 -11.60 23.41
CA GLN A 539 7.50 -10.43 22.63
C GLN A 539 6.39 -9.37 22.52
N ILE A 540 5.15 -9.77 22.19
CA ILE A 540 3.98 -8.88 22.14
C ILE A 540 3.76 -8.21 23.50
N THR A 541 3.84 -8.99 24.60
CA THR A 541 3.68 -8.45 25.96
C THR A 541 4.77 -7.41 26.28
N SER A 542 6.02 -7.66 25.88
CA SER A 542 7.13 -6.70 26.06
C SER A 542 6.94 -5.43 25.23
N LEU A 543 6.44 -5.55 23.99
CA LEU A 543 6.13 -4.40 23.14
C LEU A 543 4.96 -3.58 23.70
N MET A 544 3.89 -4.22 24.17
CA MET A 544 2.77 -3.55 24.83
C MET A 544 3.22 -2.77 26.06
N GLN A 545 4.11 -3.34 26.89
CA GLN A 545 4.68 -2.62 28.04
C GLN A 545 5.47 -1.38 27.58
N LYS A 546 6.34 -1.50 26.56
CA LYS A 546 7.11 -0.36 26.04
C LYS A 546 6.22 0.74 25.45
N VAL A 547 5.13 0.36 24.77
CA VAL A 547 4.13 1.32 24.26
C VAL A 547 3.51 2.06 25.45
N GLN A 548 3.01 1.33 26.45
CA GLN A 548 2.39 1.93 27.64
C GLN A 548 3.35 2.88 28.39
N GLU A 549 4.61 2.49 28.56
CA GLU A 549 5.65 3.33 29.17
C GLU A 549 5.88 4.61 28.34
N SER A 550 5.98 4.49 27.01
CA SER A 550 6.17 5.63 26.11
C SER A 550 4.97 6.60 26.10
N GLU A 551 3.74 6.09 26.19
CA GLU A 551 2.52 6.90 26.31
C GLU A 551 2.49 7.69 27.63
N THR A 552 2.82 7.05 28.76
CA THR A 552 2.87 7.75 30.06
C THR A 552 3.97 8.82 30.08
N LEU A 553 5.13 8.55 29.46
CA LEU A 553 6.20 9.51 29.31
C LEU A 553 5.75 10.70 28.44
N LEU A 554 5.10 10.45 27.29
CA LEU A 554 4.58 11.48 26.40
C LEU A 554 3.55 12.38 27.11
N GLY A 555 2.62 11.78 27.88
CA GLY A 555 1.66 12.53 28.69
C GLY A 555 2.35 13.44 29.71
N SER A 556 3.38 12.94 30.40
CA SER A 556 4.16 13.75 31.35
C SER A 556 4.94 14.89 30.67
N LEU A 557 5.45 14.66 29.45
CA LEU A 557 6.16 15.66 28.67
C LEU A 557 5.21 16.75 28.17
N GLN A 558 4.00 16.37 27.74
CA GLN A 558 2.95 17.31 27.34
C GLN A 558 2.49 18.18 28.52
N GLN A 559 2.37 17.61 29.73
CA GLN A 559 2.03 18.35 30.93
C GLN A 559 3.14 19.34 31.34
N THR A 560 4.41 18.90 31.35
CA THR A 560 5.55 19.77 31.69
C THR A 560 5.77 20.88 30.67
N PHE A 561 5.62 20.60 29.37
CA PHE A 561 5.62 21.62 28.32
C PHE A 561 4.49 22.65 28.51
N SER A 562 3.28 22.19 28.83
CA SER A 562 2.13 23.06 29.08
C SER A 562 2.31 23.95 30.32
N GLN A 563 3.02 23.46 31.34
CA GLN A 563 3.42 24.28 32.50
C GLN A 563 4.50 25.28 32.14
N ALA A 564 5.55 24.87 31.41
CA ALA A 564 6.62 25.76 30.97
C ALA A 564 6.09 26.90 30.10
N LYS A 565 5.16 26.62 29.18
CA LYS A 565 4.47 27.61 28.35
C LYS A 565 3.68 28.63 29.18
N ARG A 566 2.96 28.19 30.22
CA ARG A 566 2.25 29.11 31.12
C ARG A 566 3.22 29.98 31.93
N ASN A 567 4.28 29.39 32.48
CA ASN A 567 5.31 30.14 33.22
C ASN A 567 5.98 31.22 32.34
N THR A 568 6.29 30.94 31.08
CA THR A 568 6.91 31.94 30.18
C THR A 568 5.91 33.02 29.74
N GLN A 569 4.64 32.68 29.55
CA GLN A 569 3.58 33.66 29.30
C GLN A 569 3.37 34.60 30.50
N GLU A 570 3.39 34.08 31.73
CA GLU A 570 3.32 34.86 32.97
C GLU A 570 4.54 35.79 33.13
N GLN A 571 5.76 35.28 32.89
CA GLN A 571 6.97 36.11 32.91
C GLN A 571 6.93 37.22 31.84
N MET A 572 6.46 36.92 30.63
CA MET A 572 6.31 37.91 29.56
C MET A 572 5.28 38.98 29.94
N ALA A 573 4.17 38.62 30.60
CA ALA A 573 3.20 39.58 31.10
C ALA A 573 3.79 40.55 32.15
N VAL A 574 4.58 40.03 33.09
CA VAL A 574 5.30 40.85 34.09
C VAL A 574 6.31 41.79 33.43
N LEU A 575 7.07 41.31 32.44
CA LEU A 575 8.02 42.14 31.69
C LEU A 575 7.33 43.24 30.87
N MET A 576 6.18 42.94 30.25
CA MET A 576 5.37 43.95 29.54
C MET A 576 4.85 45.02 30.50
N GLN A 577 4.34 44.64 31.67
CA GLN A 577 3.87 45.59 32.69
C GLN A 577 5.01 46.45 33.24
N SER A 578 6.18 45.87 33.51
CA SER A 578 7.37 46.61 33.94
C SER A 578 7.84 47.61 32.88
N ARG A 579 7.86 47.21 31.60
CA ARG A 579 8.18 48.10 30.47
C ARG A 579 7.19 49.27 30.36
N GLU A 580 5.90 49.03 30.56
CA GLU A 580 4.87 50.08 30.53
C GLU A 580 5.07 51.07 31.69
N GLN A 581 5.31 50.60 32.91
CA GLN A 581 5.62 51.44 34.08
C GLN A 581 6.86 52.32 33.83
N VAL A 582 7.93 51.77 33.28
CA VAL A 582 9.15 52.54 32.94
C VAL A 582 8.88 53.58 31.85
N ALA A 583 8.04 53.27 30.86
CA ALA A 583 7.65 54.22 29.82
C ALA A 583 6.80 55.39 30.38
N ASP A 584 5.90 55.11 31.32
CA ASP A 584 5.11 56.13 32.03
C ASP A 584 5.99 57.02 32.92
N GLU A 585 6.95 56.43 33.65
CA GLU A 585 7.91 57.19 34.46
C GLU A 585 8.82 58.08 33.59
N LEU A 586 9.32 57.56 32.46
CA LEU A 586 10.07 58.35 31.47
C LEU A 586 9.23 59.52 30.95
N SER A 587 7.97 59.27 30.60
CA SER A 587 7.02 60.29 30.11
C SER A 587 6.63 61.31 31.17
N ARG A 588 6.68 60.94 32.47
CA ARG A 588 6.56 61.89 33.60
C ARG A 588 7.80 62.77 33.72
N LEU A 589 8.98 62.15 33.75
CA LEU A 589 10.27 62.86 33.88
C LEU A 589 10.54 63.80 32.70
N GLN A 590 10.12 63.45 31.48
CA GLN A 590 10.18 64.33 30.31
C GLN A 590 9.34 65.60 30.53
N ARG A 591 8.07 65.48 30.94
CA ARG A 591 7.20 66.63 31.24
C ARG A 591 7.74 67.50 32.38
N ASP A 592 8.32 66.89 33.41
CA ASP A 592 8.94 67.62 34.52
C ASP A 592 10.20 68.38 34.06
N ASN A 593 11.01 67.78 33.17
CA ASN A 593 12.18 68.41 32.57
C ASN A 593 11.77 69.57 31.64
N GLU A 594 10.76 69.40 30.78
CA GLU A 594 10.19 70.47 29.97
C GLU A 594 9.67 71.63 30.84
N SER A 595 9.00 71.33 31.96
CA SER A 595 8.54 72.33 32.93
C SER A 595 9.72 73.09 33.57
N LEU A 596 10.77 72.39 33.97
CA LEU A 596 11.98 72.98 34.54
C LEU A 596 12.74 73.83 33.52
N GLN A 597 12.87 73.37 32.28
CA GLN A 597 13.44 74.16 31.18
C GLN A 597 12.61 75.40 30.88
N GLY A 598 11.27 75.29 30.90
CA GLY A 598 10.36 76.44 30.79
C GLY A 598 10.57 77.47 31.90
N LYS A 599 10.65 77.01 33.16
CA LYS A 599 10.96 77.87 34.32
C LYS A 599 12.35 78.50 34.23
N HIS A 600 13.36 77.76 33.75
CA HIS A 600 14.71 78.29 33.57
C HIS A 600 14.79 79.34 32.45
N ARG A 601 14.09 79.11 31.32
CA ARG A 601 13.92 80.11 30.25
C ARG A 601 13.23 81.38 30.78
N LEU A 602 12.17 81.24 31.60
CA LEU A 602 11.50 82.37 32.23
C LEU A 602 12.44 83.14 33.18
N HIS A 603 13.20 82.43 34.02
CA HIS A 603 14.18 83.03 34.92
C HIS A 603 15.28 83.78 34.17
N LEU A 604 15.81 83.23 33.08
CA LEU A 604 16.78 83.90 32.20
C LEU A 604 16.19 85.14 31.51
N SER A 605 14.90 85.13 31.18
CA SER A 605 14.21 86.29 30.63
C SER A 605 14.03 87.39 31.67
N LEU A 606 13.63 87.06 32.90
CA LEU A 606 13.51 88.00 34.00
C LEU A 606 14.87 88.59 34.41
N GLN A 607 15.92 87.78 34.39
CA GLN A 607 17.31 88.22 34.61
C GLN A 607 17.82 89.18 33.51
N GLN A 608 17.16 89.26 32.35
CA GLN A 608 17.47 90.23 31.30
C GLN A 608 16.62 91.51 31.38
N GLU A 609 15.43 91.47 32.02
CA GLU A 609 14.62 92.67 32.27
C GLU A 609 15.07 93.46 33.51
N GLU A 610 15.64 92.80 34.53
CA GLU A 610 16.25 93.50 35.67
C GLU A 610 17.73 93.86 35.40
N ASP A 611 18.06 95.15 35.59
CA ASP A 611 19.36 95.77 35.26
C ASP A 611 20.49 95.38 36.26
N PHE A 612 20.67 94.08 36.49
CA PHE A 612 21.63 93.52 37.44
C PHE A 612 23.06 93.46 36.86
N LYS A 613 23.88 94.45 37.24
CA LYS A 613 25.28 94.53 36.80
C LYS A 613 26.20 93.61 37.63
N MET A 614 26.37 92.38 37.14
CA MET A 614 27.36 91.42 37.65
C MET A 614 28.80 91.99 37.49
N PRO A 615 29.71 91.82 38.48
CA PRO A 615 31.09 92.31 38.39
C PRO A 615 31.88 91.73 37.20
N SER A 616 32.70 92.57 36.57
CA SER A 616 33.42 92.28 35.32
C SER A 616 34.38 91.08 35.37
N THR A 617 34.89 90.71 36.55
CA THR A 617 35.73 89.51 36.73
C THR A 617 34.94 88.21 36.58
N VAL A 618 33.66 88.21 36.98
CA VAL A 618 32.76 87.06 36.82
C VAL A 618 32.27 86.97 35.38
N GLN A 619 32.13 88.10 34.69
CA GLN A 619 31.66 88.18 33.31
C GLN A 619 32.56 87.40 32.33
N ALA A 620 33.89 87.47 32.47
CA ALA A 620 34.82 86.71 31.64
C ALA A 620 34.72 85.19 31.89
N LEU A 621 34.59 84.76 33.15
CA LEU A 621 34.43 83.35 33.51
C LEU A 621 33.07 82.79 33.03
N VAL A 622 32.00 83.57 33.16
CA VAL A 622 30.66 83.21 32.66
C VAL A 622 30.61 83.16 31.13
N LEU A 623 31.40 83.98 30.42
CA LEU A 623 31.56 83.87 28.97
C LEU A 623 32.30 82.57 28.60
N SER A 624 33.43 82.27 29.25
CA SER A 624 34.14 80.98 29.04
C SER A 624 33.22 79.78 29.28
N TYR A 625 32.52 79.73 30.42
CA TYR A 625 31.56 78.66 30.70
C TYR A 625 30.39 78.62 29.71
N ARG A 626 29.96 79.75 29.14
CA ARG A 626 28.96 79.77 28.06
C ARG A 626 29.51 79.16 26.79
N ASP A 627 30.72 79.53 26.39
CA ASP A 627 31.36 79.00 25.19
C ASP A 627 31.65 77.49 25.33
N ASP A 628 32.11 77.05 26.50
CA ASP A 628 32.29 75.63 26.86
C ASP A 628 30.96 74.86 26.83
N VAL A 629 29.88 75.42 27.41
CA VAL A 629 28.53 74.82 27.38
C VAL A 629 27.97 74.78 25.95
N VAL A 630 28.22 75.80 25.13
CA VAL A 630 27.83 75.80 23.71
C VAL A 630 28.62 74.74 22.94
N ALA A 631 29.93 74.61 23.16
CA ALA A 631 30.75 73.58 22.52
C ALA A 631 30.30 72.16 22.88
N VAL A 632 30.09 71.87 24.17
CA VAL A 632 29.57 70.58 24.64
C VAL A 632 28.18 70.30 24.08
N ARG A 633 27.31 71.31 24.03
CA ARG A 633 25.95 71.17 23.47
C ARG A 633 25.96 70.90 21.97
N THR A 634 26.80 71.61 21.20
CA THR A 634 26.95 71.39 19.75
C THR A 634 27.49 69.98 19.46
N ALA A 635 28.43 69.49 20.28
CA ALA A 635 28.91 68.11 20.19
C ALA A 635 27.82 67.07 20.53
N ALA A 636 26.96 67.35 21.52
CA ALA A 636 25.82 66.51 21.86
C ALA A 636 24.76 66.51 20.74
N ASP A 637 24.41 67.67 20.19
CA ASP A 637 23.46 67.82 19.09
C ASP A 637 23.94 67.04 17.84
N HIS A 638 25.22 67.11 17.50
CA HIS A 638 25.81 66.30 16.42
C HIS A 638 25.81 64.79 16.70
N LEU A 639 25.95 64.37 17.96
CA LEU A 639 25.85 62.95 18.33
C LEU A 639 24.39 62.47 18.29
N GLU A 640 23.44 63.33 18.67
CA GLU A 640 22.01 63.07 18.54
C GLU A 640 21.57 62.95 17.07
N GLU A 641 22.09 63.80 16.17
CA GLU A 641 21.84 63.66 14.73
C GLU A 641 22.44 62.38 14.14
N LYS A 642 23.63 61.96 14.56
CA LYS A 642 24.22 60.66 14.17
C LYS A 642 23.35 59.50 14.63
N LEU A 643 22.93 59.48 15.89
CA LEU A 643 22.04 58.44 16.42
C LEU A 643 20.67 58.44 15.73
N LYS A 644 20.13 59.60 15.37
CA LYS A 644 18.89 59.69 14.56
C LYS A 644 19.07 59.10 13.17
N ALA A 645 20.19 59.39 12.49
CA ALA A 645 20.50 58.81 11.18
C ALA A 645 20.70 57.28 11.26
N GLU A 646 21.37 56.79 12.30
CA GLU A 646 21.55 55.35 12.55
C GLU A 646 20.22 54.64 12.88
N ILE A 647 19.34 55.26 13.69
CA ILE A 647 17.98 54.75 13.95
C ILE A 647 17.13 54.73 12.67
N LEU A 648 17.27 55.71 11.77
CA LEU A 648 16.58 55.70 10.48
C LEU A 648 17.10 54.59 9.56
N PHE A 649 18.42 54.45 9.45
CA PHE A 649 19.04 53.38 8.66
C PHE A 649 18.63 51.98 9.16
N LEU A 650 18.68 51.74 10.47
CA LEU A 650 18.24 50.47 11.07
C LEU A 650 16.73 50.23 10.85
N LYS A 651 15.90 51.27 10.85
CA LYS A 651 14.47 51.13 10.50
C LYS A 651 14.27 50.77 9.03
N GLU A 652 14.98 51.41 8.11
CA GLU A 652 14.93 51.09 6.68
C GLU A 652 15.42 49.66 6.42
N GLN A 653 16.48 49.22 7.10
CA GLN A 653 16.97 47.84 7.03
C GLN A 653 15.92 46.85 7.56
N ILE A 654 15.35 47.07 8.74
CA ILE A 654 14.30 46.21 9.31
C ILE A 654 13.07 46.18 8.38
N GLN A 655 12.69 47.30 7.76
CA GLN A 655 11.56 47.37 6.85
C GLN A 655 11.83 46.64 5.52
N ALA A 656 13.07 46.68 5.01
CA ALA A 656 13.49 45.90 3.86
C ALA A 656 13.51 44.39 4.17
N GLU A 657 14.02 43.99 5.34
CA GLU A 657 14.01 42.60 5.82
C GLU A 657 12.57 42.09 6.05
N GLN A 658 11.66 42.93 6.57
CA GLN A 658 10.24 42.61 6.69
C GLN A 658 9.57 42.41 5.33
N CYS A 659 9.80 43.30 4.37
CA CYS A 659 9.30 43.15 3.01
C CYS A 659 9.82 41.87 2.35
N LEU A 660 11.12 41.56 2.48
CA LEU A 660 11.70 40.30 1.98
C LEU A 660 11.08 39.08 2.66
N LYS A 661 10.83 39.14 3.98
CA LYS A 661 10.16 38.08 4.74
C LYS A 661 8.72 37.86 4.24
N GLU A 662 7.93 38.92 4.06
CA GLU A 662 6.55 38.84 3.57
C GLU A 662 6.50 38.20 2.17
N ASN A 663 7.38 38.61 1.24
CA ASN A 663 7.49 37.99 -0.09
C ASN A 663 7.87 36.49 -0.03
N LEU A 664 8.69 36.09 0.95
CA LEU A 664 9.07 34.70 1.17
C LEU A 664 7.92 33.89 1.78
N GLU A 665 7.17 34.46 2.73
CA GLU A 665 5.97 33.87 3.30
C GLU A 665 4.88 33.67 2.22
N ASP A 666 4.64 34.66 1.36
CA ASP A 666 3.71 34.55 0.21
C ASP A 666 4.16 33.47 -0.80
N THR A 667 5.46 33.36 -1.06
CA THR A 667 5.99 32.32 -1.97
C THR A 667 5.79 30.91 -1.39
N LEU A 668 6.10 30.72 -0.10
CA LEU A 668 5.89 29.44 0.59
C LEU A 668 4.40 29.12 0.73
N GLN A 669 3.53 30.13 0.90
CA GLN A 669 2.08 29.97 0.92
C GLN A 669 1.57 29.41 -0.42
N LEU A 670 2.06 29.95 -1.55
CA LEU A 670 1.75 29.45 -2.90
C LEU A 670 2.26 28.03 -3.14
N GLU A 671 3.47 27.69 -2.69
CA GLU A 671 3.99 26.31 -2.78
C GLU A 671 3.13 25.33 -1.95
N ILE A 672 2.70 25.73 -0.75
CA ILE A 672 1.79 24.94 0.11
C ILE A 672 0.42 24.77 -0.55
N GLU A 673 -0.10 25.78 -1.24
CA GLU A 673 -1.35 25.69 -1.99
C GLU A 673 -1.23 24.76 -3.21
N GLY A 674 -0.14 24.86 -3.98
CA GLY A 674 0.17 23.93 -5.07
C GLY A 674 0.27 22.48 -4.60
N CYS A 675 1.00 22.20 -3.52
CA CYS A 675 1.06 20.85 -2.95
C CYS A 675 -0.31 20.32 -2.47
N LYS A 676 -1.20 21.19 -1.96
CA LYS A 676 -2.58 20.78 -1.61
C LYS A 676 -3.40 20.43 -2.85
N GLU A 677 -3.27 21.18 -3.94
CA GLU A 677 -3.92 20.88 -5.22
C GLU A 677 -3.42 19.56 -5.82
N GLU A 678 -2.10 19.31 -5.77
CA GLU A 678 -1.52 18.02 -6.18
C GLU A 678 -2.06 16.86 -5.33
N ILE A 679 -2.09 17.00 -3.99
CA ILE A 679 -2.67 15.98 -3.09
C ILE A 679 -4.15 15.75 -3.40
N ALA A 680 -4.92 16.80 -3.68
CA ALA A 680 -6.32 16.68 -4.07
C ALA A 680 -6.46 15.91 -5.41
N SER A 681 -5.64 16.24 -6.41
CA SER A 681 -5.58 15.53 -7.69
C SER A 681 -5.23 14.04 -7.53
N PHE A 682 -4.19 13.72 -6.76
CA PHE A 682 -3.82 12.34 -6.43
C PHE A 682 -4.93 11.61 -5.68
N SER A 683 -5.65 12.28 -4.77
CA SER A 683 -6.79 11.68 -4.06
C SER A 683 -7.95 11.35 -5.01
N SER A 684 -8.24 12.22 -5.99
CA SER A 684 -9.26 12.00 -7.01
C SER A 684 -8.88 10.86 -7.96
N LEU A 685 -7.62 10.82 -8.41
CA LEU A 685 -7.08 9.72 -9.21
C LEU A 685 -7.13 8.39 -8.47
N LYS A 686 -6.84 8.38 -7.16
CA LYS A 686 -6.95 7.19 -6.32
C LYS A 686 -8.40 6.69 -6.21
N THR A 687 -9.37 7.57 -5.98
CA THR A 687 -10.78 7.17 -5.93
C THR A 687 -11.28 6.63 -7.27
N GLU A 688 -10.83 7.22 -8.38
CA GLU A 688 -11.21 6.76 -9.72
C GLU A 688 -10.55 5.42 -10.09
N LEU A 689 -9.31 5.19 -9.66
CA LEU A 689 -8.62 3.90 -9.82
C LEU A 689 -9.32 2.79 -9.04
N GLU A 690 -9.72 3.03 -7.78
CA GLU A 690 -10.49 2.04 -7.00
C GLU A 690 -11.87 1.80 -7.64
N ARG A 691 -12.55 2.83 -8.17
CA ARG A 691 -13.81 2.67 -8.92
C ARG A 691 -13.62 1.73 -10.11
N VAL A 692 -12.65 2.02 -10.99
CA VAL A 692 -12.34 1.20 -12.17
C VAL A 692 -11.94 -0.23 -11.78
N LYS A 693 -11.22 -0.41 -10.67
CA LYS A 693 -10.88 -1.74 -10.15
C LYS A 693 -12.12 -2.52 -9.72
N THR A 694 -13.03 -1.91 -8.95
CA THR A 694 -14.29 -2.56 -8.54
C THR A 694 -15.18 -2.88 -9.73
N GLU A 695 -15.24 -2.03 -10.75
CA GLU A 695 -16.00 -2.28 -11.99
C GLU A 695 -15.39 -3.43 -12.80
N LYS A 696 -14.06 -3.56 -12.83
CA LYS A 696 -13.38 -4.68 -13.48
C LYS A 696 -13.58 -6.00 -12.73
N GLU A 697 -13.54 -5.98 -11.40
CA GLU A 697 -13.82 -7.15 -10.56
C GLU A 697 -15.30 -7.59 -10.70
N GLN A 698 -16.24 -6.63 -10.73
CA GLN A 698 -17.65 -6.92 -10.97
C GLN A 698 -17.89 -7.49 -12.38
N ALA A 699 -17.31 -6.90 -13.43
CA ALA A 699 -17.44 -7.41 -14.80
C ALA A 699 -16.86 -8.83 -14.96
N ALA A 700 -15.77 -9.16 -14.26
CA ALA A 700 -15.21 -10.51 -14.24
C ALA A 700 -16.16 -11.51 -13.56
N LEU A 701 -16.77 -11.13 -12.44
CA LEU A 701 -17.77 -11.95 -11.74
C LEU A 701 -19.05 -12.14 -12.58
N GLU A 702 -19.51 -11.09 -13.28
CA GLU A 702 -20.67 -11.17 -14.19
C GLU A 702 -20.39 -12.10 -15.39
N SER A 703 -19.19 -12.05 -15.98
CA SER A 703 -18.77 -13.00 -17.02
C SER A 703 -18.77 -14.44 -16.49
N GLN A 704 -18.15 -14.69 -15.33
CA GLN A 704 -18.08 -16.03 -14.74
C GLN A 704 -19.47 -16.57 -14.37
N ALA A 705 -20.39 -15.71 -13.91
CA ALA A 705 -21.78 -16.06 -13.66
C ALA A 705 -22.57 -16.35 -14.94
N PHE A 706 -22.24 -15.69 -16.06
CA PHE A 706 -22.82 -16.01 -17.36
C PHE A 706 -22.34 -17.37 -17.88
N ASP A 707 -21.04 -17.66 -17.78
CA ASP A 707 -20.45 -18.92 -18.23
C ASP A 707 -21.00 -20.14 -17.46
N GLU A 708 -21.09 -20.06 -16.13
CA GLU A 708 -21.71 -21.13 -15.33
C GLU A 708 -23.21 -21.25 -15.57
N LYS A 709 -23.91 -20.17 -15.94
CA LYS A 709 -25.33 -20.22 -16.34
C LYS A 709 -25.52 -20.93 -17.68
N ASP A 710 -24.70 -20.61 -18.68
CA ASP A 710 -24.75 -21.28 -19.98
C ASP A 710 -24.41 -22.77 -19.85
N LYS A 711 -23.38 -23.11 -19.05
CA LYS A 711 -23.02 -24.49 -18.71
C LYS A 711 -24.14 -25.23 -17.97
N ALA A 712 -24.81 -24.59 -17.01
CA ALA A 712 -25.99 -25.16 -16.36
C ALA A 712 -27.15 -25.39 -17.35
N GLN A 713 -27.35 -24.48 -18.31
CA GLN A 713 -28.37 -24.62 -19.35
C GLN A 713 -28.03 -25.77 -20.32
N ARG A 714 -26.77 -25.95 -20.71
CA ARG A 714 -26.31 -27.12 -21.50
C ARG A 714 -26.56 -28.43 -20.76
N LEU A 715 -26.15 -28.51 -19.49
CA LEU A 715 -26.38 -29.70 -18.65
C LEU A 715 -27.88 -30.00 -18.47
N GLN A 716 -28.73 -28.99 -18.37
CA GLN A 716 -30.19 -29.17 -18.36
C GLN A 716 -30.68 -29.77 -19.68
N THR A 717 -30.23 -29.26 -20.82
CA THR A 717 -30.62 -29.83 -22.13
C THR A 717 -30.12 -31.27 -22.33
N GLU A 718 -28.91 -31.61 -21.86
CA GLU A 718 -28.40 -32.98 -21.87
C GLU A 718 -29.22 -33.91 -20.97
N LEU A 719 -29.63 -33.43 -19.78
CA LEU A 719 -30.50 -34.16 -18.87
C LEU A 719 -31.89 -34.39 -19.48
N ASP A 720 -32.51 -33.37 -20.08
CA ASP A 720 -33.82 -33.47 -20.72
C ASP A 720 -33.81 -34.47 -21.89
N VAL A 721 -32.73 -34.49 -22.69
CA VAL A 721 -32.53 -35.49 -23.76
C VAL A 721 -32.31 -36.88 -23.16
N SER A 722 -31.53 -37.01 -22.08
CA SER A 722 -31.30 -38.29 -21.41
C SER A 722 -32.58 -38.88 -20.80
N GLU A 723 -33.39 -38.04 -20.13
CA GLU A 723 -34.71 -38.42 -19.65
C GLU A 723 -35.63 -38.85 -20.79
N GLN A 724 -35.65 -38.11 -21.90
CA GLN A 724 -36.49 -38.46 -23.04
C GLN A 724 -36.10 -39.81 -23.64
N VAL A 725 -34.79 -40.05 -23.83
CA VAL A 725 -34.27 -41.36 -24.27
C VAL A 725 -34.63 -42.49 -23.28
N GLN A 726 -34.60 -42.24 -21.96
CA GLN A 726 -35.07 -43.21 -20.98
C GLN A 726 -36.57 -43.48 -21.07
N ARG A 727 -37.42 -42.45 -21.21
CA ARG A 727 -38.87 -42.59 -21.38
C ARG A 727 -39.19 -43.41 -22.63
N ASP A 728 -38.49 -43.15 -23.73
CA ASP A 728 -38.67 -43.85 -25.01
C ASP A 728 -38.19 -45.30 -24.93
N PHE A 729 -37.09 -45.59 -24.23
CA PHE A 729 -36.64 -46.95 -23.95
C PHE A 729 -37.64 -47.72 -23.05
N VAL A 730 -38.26 -47.04 -22.09
CA VAL A 730 -39.33 -47.62 -21.25
C VAL A 730 -40.60 -47.89 -22.07
N LYS A 731 -41.07 -46.94 -22.90
CA LYS A 731 -42.21 -47.15 -23.82
C LYS A 731 -41.97 -48.32 -24.78
N LEU A 732 -40.78 -48.38 -25.38
CA LEU A 732 -40.39 -49.42 -26.32
C LEU A 732 -40.34 -50.80 -25.64
N SER A 733 -39.70 -50.90 -24.47
CA SER A 733 -39.60 -52.16 -23.72
C SER A 733 -40.96 -52.65 -23.20
N GLN A 734 -41.82 -51.76 -22.67
CA GLN A 734 -43.19 -52.09 -22.30
C GLN A 734 -44.00 -52.61 -23.50
N THR A 735 -43.89 -51.96 -24.66
CA THR A 735 -44.62 -52.39 -25.85
C THR A 735 -44.14 -53.75 -26.35
N LEU A 736 -42.82 -53.97 -26.42
CA LEU A 736 -42.24 -55.29 -26.72
C LEU A 736 -42.75 -56.37 -25.76
N GLN A 737 -42.86 -56.05 -24.46
CA GLN A 737 -43.33 -56.98 -23.44
C GLN A 737 -44.83 -57.32 -23.62
N VAL A 738 -45.67 -56.34 -23.98
CA VAL A 738 -47.09 -56.56 -24.34
C VAL A 738 -47.21 -57.42 -25.61
N GLN A 739 -46.39 -57.17 -26.63
CA GLN A 739 -46.45 -57.93 -27.89
C GLN A 739 -45.96 -59.37 -27.72
N LEU A 740 -44.92 -59.60 -26.91
CA LEU A 740 -44.46 -60.94 -26.54
C LEU A 740 -45.54 -61.74 -25.79
N GLU A 741 -46.26 -61.11 -24.85
CA GLU A 741 -47.36 -61.77 -24.13
C GLU A 741 -48.57 -62.01 -25.04
N ARG A 742 -48.87 -61.11 -26.00
CA ARG A 742 -49.88 -61.36 -27.07
C ARG A 742 -49.51 -62.54 -27.97
N ILE A 743 -48.23 -62.69 -28.34
CA ILE A 743 -47.74 -63.85 -29.11
C ILE A 743 -47.89 -65.14 -28.29
N ARG A 744 -47.58 -65.10 -26.98
CA ARG A 744 -47.73 -66.23 -26.06
C ARG A 744 -49.18 -66.69 -25.88
N GLN A 745 -50.14 -65.78 -26.00
CA GLN A 745 -51.57 -66.03 -25.91
C GLN A 745 -52.25 -66.30 -27.26
N ALA A 746 -51.49 -66.46 -28.35
CA ALA A 746 -52.04 -66.61 -29.70
C ALA A 746 -52.29 -68.08 -30.08
N ASP A 747 -53.56 -68.44 -30.31
CA ASP A 747 -54.00 -69.81 -30.60
C ASP A 747 -53.64 -70.33 -32.01
N SER A 748 -53.10 -69.48 -32.90
CA SER A 748 -52.78 -69.85 -34.28
C SER A 748 -51.59 -69.09 -34.88
N LEU A 749 -50.90 -69.74 -35.83
CA LEU A 749 -49.75 -69.16 -36.53
C LEU A 749 -50.09 -67.91 -37.34
N ASP A 750 -51.32 -67.79 -37.86
CA ASP A 750 -51.75 -66.61 -38.62
C ASP A 750 -52.00 -65.41 -37.69
N ARG A 751 -52.45 -65.66 -36.44
CA ARG A 751 -52.59 -64.63 -35.39
C ARG A 751 -51.23 -64.08 -34.97
N ILE A 752 -50.23 -64.96 -34.80
CA ILE A 752 -48.83 -64.58 -34.52
C ILE A 752 -48.25 -63.74 -35.67
N ARG A 753 -48.53 -64.12 -36.92
CA ARG A 753 -48.03 -63.41 -38.12
C ARG A 753 -48.65 -62.02 -38.27
N ALA A 754 -49.90 -61.83 -37.86
CA ALA A 754 -50.52 -60.50 -37.79
C ALA A 754 -49.84 -59.61 -36.73
N ILE A 755 -49.64 -60.14 -35.50
CA ILE A 755 -48.97 -59.40 -34.42
C ILE A 755 -47.55 -58.97 -34.81
N LEU A 756 -46.80 -59.84 -35.51
CA LEU A 756 -45.45 -59.52 -36.01
C LEU A 756 -45.45 -58.44 -37.10
N ASN A 757 -46.46 -58.41 -37.97
CA ASN A 757 -46.59 -57.35 -38.97
C ASN A 757 -46.95 -56.00 -38.32
N ASP A 758 -47.80 -56.00 -37.29
CA ASP A 758 -48.14 -54.81 -36.50
C ASP A 758 -46.95 -54.26 -35.68
N THR A 759 -45.83 -55.00 -35.59
CA THR A 759 -44.59 -54.55 -34.92
C THR A 759 -43.51 -54.00 -35.87
N ASN A 760 -43.76 -53.91 -37.18
CA ASN A 760 -42.88 -53.18 -38.11
C ASN A 760 -43.09 -51.66 -37.97
N LEU A 761 -42.51 -51.08 -36.92
CA LEU A 761 -42.54 -49.64 -36.65
C LEU A 761 -41.22 -49.01 -37.11
N THR A 762 -41.31 -47.94 -37.90
CA THR A 762 -40.13 -47.17 -38.34
C THR A 762 -39.76 -46.02 -37.40
N ASP A 763 -40.66 -45.65 -36.49
CA ASP A 763 -40.47 -44.57 -35.52
C ASP A 763 -41.18 -44.89 -34.19
N ILE A 764 -40.57 -44.48 -33.07
CA ILE A 764 -41.09 -44.65 -31.70
C ILE A 764 -42.39 -43.87 -31.50
N SER A 765 -42.61 -42.78 -32.25
CA SER A 765 -43.87 -42.01 -32.25
C SER A 765 -45.10 -42.83 -32.66
N GLN A 766 -44.90 -43.96 -33.34
CA GLN A 766 -45.97 -44.86 -33.81
C GLN A 766 -46.44 -45.85 -32.73
N LEU A 767 -45.76 -45.90 -31.57
CA LEU A 767 -46.18 -46.70 -30.42
C LEU A 767 -47.42 -46.06 -29.79
N PRO A 768 -48.50 -46.82 -29.50
CA PRO A 768 -49.66 -46.29 -28.80
C PRO A 768 -49.26 -45.80 -27.40
N GLU A 769 -49.76 -44.63 -27.00
CA GLU A 769 -49.65 -44.20 -25.61
C GLU A 769 -50.39 -45.19 -24.70
N THR A 770 -49.71 -45.59 -23.62
CA THR A 770 -50.09 -46.67 -22.69
C THR A 770 -50.74 -46.13 -21.43
#